data_AF-A0A931Y9L3-F1
#
_entry.id   AF-A0A931Y9L3-F1
#
_cell.length_a   1.000
_cell.length_b   1.000
_cell.length_c   1.000
_cell.angle_alpha   90.00
_cell.angle_beta   90.00
_cell.angle_gamma   90.00
#
_symmetry.space_group_name_H-M   'P 1'
#
loop_
_entity.id
_entity.type
_entity.pdbx_description
1 polymer ?
#
loop_
_entity_poly.entity_id
_entity_poly.type
_entity_poly.pdbx_seq_one_letter_code
_entity_poly.pdbx_strand_id
1 'polypeptide(L)'
;MQQNPAALIVNTESYQRMDAHFSPDQFDLPQVVKVASFSSAHGEVVRDFVLDGMTRTKYVHDNLEAIKKAHPNFNFNVRDVTGAVLRNPRIVPFEERPEEGKQTLTMLQYLRAVVPPTAEHSAIASDRIAAHLINGWDTMVGEDLAKRFSALAAMSVLTQGTINEYMLRDMLKREKALMADETLEERVVLEQRIFEMASIIREARLIPREVARSAFMLVSGASPVIGGQREAVKQIYGMLYAPEVERKLSEAFPQVGEREGAREELGKMIDASLRRLAEEPNKQQGITAIGEALRDKTLDLGSIQKIVRAASPENVYVQVRQIANRDKLVHAYQGGSQGGLTQTEGMLLDQLGAKTILADADLPRIVASIRRANGVASQAEAFRTQLIEEKEQFVASGVSEETIKNSLTYVSNILQGLVATESPQALSRKAQEMLDALEAANSQIGQEIDLFKATGLVNEIYGDALQEGFGPQIGTGIAHFLVRETGVRDEKAARETLRQLRELPEDVQMRVVRGDIRLAPAIKIQRERARISPSPVSVPRAPQTKPQAAIPAIEEEVLLDRRASEERRKRFNNEHLQRALTSLASDLESIDLTHAELLFESEKAIDTVLRKLGKLRFDYPDLVRAFYDYKRQTERDVYAAKARVEERQEEAAKDTRTRQ
;
A
#
# COMPACT_ATOMS: atom_id res chain seq x y z
N MET A 1 -19.37 -30.68 -31.54
CA MET A 1 -18.23 -29.76 -31.36
C MET A 1 -18.31 -28.52 -32.24
N GLN A 2 -18.60 -28.63 -33.54
CA GLN A 2 -18.76 -27.45 -34.41
C GLN A 2 -19.83 -26.43 -33.93
N GLN A 3 -20.92 -26.90 -33.31
CA GLN A 3 -21.99 -26.06 -32.77
C GLN A 3 -21.73 -25.54 -31.34
N ASN A 4 -20.77 -26.14 -30.61
CA ASN A 4 -20.38 -25.72 -29.27
C ASN A 4 -18.85 -25.84 -29.13
N PRO A 5 -18.10 -24.86 -29.63
CA PRO A 5 -16.65 -24.87 -29.59
C PRO A 5 -16.08 -24.75 -28.18
N ALA A 6 -16.88 -24.34 -27.18
CA ALA A 6 -16.49 -24.39 -25.76
C ALA A 6 -16.15 -25.80 -25.25
N ALA A 7 -16.62 -26.85 -25.94
CA ALA A 7 -16.26 -28.24 -25.67
C ALA A 7 -14.78 -28.58 -25.93
N LEU A 8 -14.02 -27.66 -26.55
CA LEU A 8 -12.58 -27.78 -26.72
C LEU A 8 -11.81 -27.43 -25.43
N ILE A 9 -12.42 -26.73 -24.47
CA ILE A 9 -11.82 -26.49 -23.15
C ILE A 9 -12.00 -27.76 -22.33
N VAL A 10 -10.88 -28.46 -22.09
CA VAL A 10 -10.87 -29.73 -21.38
C VAL A 10 -10.00 -29.68 -20.15
N ASN A 11 -10.39 -30.41 -19.12
CA ASN A 11 -9.53 -30.64 -17.97
C ASN A 11 -8.47 -31.69 -18.37
N THR A 12 -7.20 -31.28 -18.38
CA THR A 12 -6.08 -32.12 -18.86
C THR A 12 -5.96 -33.43 -18.09
N GLU A 13 -6.12 -33.41 -16.77
CA GLU A 13 -6.02 -34.61 -15.93
C GLU A 13 -7.16 -35.59 -16.22
N SER A 14 -8.39 -35.08 -16.33
CA SER A 14 -9.56 -35.89 -16.70
C SER A 14 -9.42 -36.46 -18.11
N TYR A 15 -8.87 -35.70 -19.05
CA TYR A 15 -8.60 -36.16 -20.41
C TYR A 15 -7.56 -37.29 -20.42
N GLN A 16 -6.48 -37.15 -19.66
CA GLN A 16 -5.44 -38.19 -19.54
C GLN A 16 -5.95 -39.46 -18.85
N ARG A 17 -6.78 -39.32 -17.82
CA ARG A 17 -7.40 -40.47 -17.13
C ARG A 17 -8.35 -41.25 -18.06
N MET A 18 -9.05 -40.57 -18.96
CA MET A 18 -9.88 -41.22 -19.97
C MET A 18 -9.05 -42.13 -20.86
N ASP A 19 -7.81 -41.75 -21.19
CA ASP A 19 -6.96 -42.58 -22.04
C ASP A 19 -6.61 -43.94 -21.40
N ALA A 20 -6.41 -43.95 -20.09
CA ALA A 20 -6.08 -45.18 -19.36
C ALA A 20 -7.31 -46.06 -19.05
N HIS A 21 -8.51 -45.49 -18.99
CA HIS A 21 -9.69 -46.12 -18.38
C HIS A 21 -10.97 -46.05 -19.23
N PHE A 22 -10.87 -45.65 -20.50
CA PHE A 22 -12.03 -45.60 -21.38
C PHE A 22 -12.69 -46.98 -21.52
N SER A 23 -13.96 -47.07 -21.16
CA SER A 23 -14.80 -48.26 -21.37
C SER A 23 -16.09 -47.86 -22.08
N PRO A 24 -16.38 -48.42 -23.28
CA PRO A 24 -17.62 -48.14 -24.01
C PRO A 24 -18.89 -48.41 -23.19
N ASP A 25 -18.89 -49.47 -22.38
CA ASP A 25 -20.07 -49.92 -21.63
C ASP A 25 -20.36 -49.03 -20.41
N GLN A 26 -19.36 -48.28 -19.95
CA GLN A 26 -19.46 -47.34 -18.83
C GLN A 26 -19.46 -45.89 -19.32
N PHE A 27 -19.52 -45.66 -20.63
CA PHE A 27 -19.46 -44.33 -21.22
C PHE A 27 -20.78 -43.58 -20.98
N ASP A 28 -20.76 -42.64 -20.03
CA ASP A 28 -21.91 -41.74 -19.83
C ASP A 28 -22.00 -40.73 -20.98
N LEU A 29 -23.17 -40.67 -21.62
CA LEU A 29 -23.39 -39.87 -22.83
C LEU A 29 -23.35 -38.37 -22.51
N PRO A 30 -22.64 -37.52 -23.29
CA PRO A 30 -22.66 -36.07 -23.10
C PRO A 30 -24.07 -35.51 -23.02
N GLN A 31 -24.31 -34.62 -22.07
CA GLN A 31 -25.62 -33.99 -21.88
C GLN A 31 -25.69 -32.74 -22.75
N VAL A 32 -26.75 -32.59 -23.53
CA VAL A 32 -26.98 -31.44 -24.41
C VAL A 32 -28.33 -30.80 -24.12
N VAL A 33 -28.45 -29.52 -24.43
CA VAL A 33 -29.70 -28.76 -24.35
C VAL A 33 -29.92 -27.95 -25.62
N LYS A 34 -31.19 -27.82 -26.00
CA LYS A 34 -31.63 -26.99 -27.13
C LYS A 34 -31.75 -25.54 -26.69
N VAL A 35 -31.05 -24.66 -27.37
CA VAL A 35 -31.02 -23.22 -27.06
C VAL A 35 -31.51 -22.44 -28.27
N ALA A 36 -32.44 -21.52 -28.03
CA ALA A 36 -32.83 -20.51 -28.99
C ALA A 36 -31.68 -19.50 -29.13
N SER A 37 -31.10 -19.43 -30.31
CA SER A 37 -29.99 -18.53 -30.65
C SER A 37 -30.35 -17.69 -31.86
N PHE A 38 -29.62 -16.60 -32.10
CA PHE A 38 -29.84 -15.76 -33.27
C PHE A 38 -28.75 -15.97 -34.32
N SER A 39 -29.15 -16.07 -35.59
CA SER A 39 -28.27 -16.15 -36.74
C SER A 39 -28.60 -15.04 -37.72
N SER A 40 -27.63 -14.21 -38.08
CA SER A 40 -27.81 -13.09 -39.02
C SER A 40 -28.35 -13.49 -40.39
N ALA A 41 -28.06 -14.72 -40.84
CA ALA A 41 -28.55 -15.25 -42.11
C ALA A 41 -29.96 -15.88 -42.04
N HIS A 42 -30.43 -16.26 -40.85
CA HIS A 42 -31.59 -17.16 -40.71
C HIS A 42 -32.59 -16.76 -39.60
N GLY A 43 -32.34 -15.66 -38.87
CA GLY A 43 -33.16 -15.27 -37.72
C GLY A 43 -32.93 -16.17 -36.50
N GLU A 44 -33.98 -16.39 -35.72
CA GLU A 44 -33.94 -17.31 -34.58
C GLU A 44 -33.73 -18.76 -35.06
N VAL A 45 -32.69 -19.41 -34.54
CA VAL A 45 -32.32 -20.79 -34.86
C VAL A 45 -32.08 -21.59 -33.58
N VAL A 46 -32.56 -22.83 -33.56
CA VAL A 46 -32.34 -23.76 -32.46
C VAL A 46 -31.00 -24.47 -32.65
N ARG A 47 -30.16 -24.46 -31.62
CA ARG A 47 -28.86 -25.14 -31.62
C ARG A 47 -28.72 -26.03 -30.39
N ASP A 48 -28.00 -27.13 -30.55
CA ASP A 48 -27.65 -28.02 -29.45
C ASP A 48 -26.35 -27.54 -28.78
N PHE A 49 -26.45 -27.24 -27.50
CA PHE A 49 -25.30 -26.90 -26.68
C PHE A 49 -25.03 -27.99 -25.64
N VAL A 50 -23.78 -28.46 -25.60
CA VAL A 50 -23.27 -29.31 -24.52
C VAL A 50 -23.39 -28.60 -23.16
N LEU A 51 -24.10 -29.24 -22.24
CA LEU A 51 -24.27 -28.86 -20.85
C LEU A 51 -23.18 -29.46 -19.97
N ASP A 52 -22.93 -30.76 -20.18
CA ASP A 52 -21.97 -31.55 -19.41
C ASP A 52 -21.34 -32.64 -20.29
N GLY A 53 -20.13 -33.06 -19.91
CA GLY A 53 -19.36 -34.06 -20.64
C GLY A 53 -18.47 -33.48 -21.73
N MET A 54 -17.98 -32.24 -21.58
CA MET A 54 -17.07 -31.58 -22.53
C MET A 54 -15.78 -32.38 -22.75
N THR A 55 -15.06 -32.75 -21.68
CA THR A 55 -13.81 -33.51 -21.74
C THR A 55 -13.99 -34.89 -22.40
N ARG A 56 -15.06 -35.61 -22.06
CA ARG A 56 -15.36 -36.91 -22.67
C ARG A 56 -15.81 -36.79 -24.14
N THR A 57 -16.53 -35.72 -24.48
CA THR A 57 -16.86 -35.38 -25.88
C THR A 57 -15.59 -35.16 -26.70
N LYS A 58 -14.64 -34.38 -26.18
CA LYS A 58 -13.35 -34.16 -26.82
C LYS A 58 -12.54 -35.45 -26.97
N TYR A 59 -12.44 -36.23 -25.90
CA TYR A 59 -11.68 -37.49 -25.92
C TYR A 59 -12.21 -38.46 -26.98
N VAL A 60 -13.53 -38.68 -27.02
CA VAL A 60 -14.14 -39.55 -28.04
C VAL A 60 -13.97 -38.96 -29.44
N HIS A 61 -14.10 -37.65 -29.60
CA HIS A 61 -13.90 -37.00 -30.89
C HIS A 61 -12.47 -37.19 -31.43
N ASP A 62 -11.46 -37.00 -30.59
CA ASP A 62 -10.05 -37.13 -30.96
C ASP A 62 -9.64 -38.58 -31.26
N ASN A 63 -10.28 -39.54 -30.58
CA ASN A 63 -9.92 -40.96 -30.64
C ASN A 63 -10.97 -41.83 -31.36
N LEU A 64 -11.93 -41.23 -32.07
CA LEU A 64 -13.11 -41.92 -32.59
C LEU A 64 -12.76 -43.14 -33.45
N GLU A 65 -11.79 -42.98 -34.35
CA GLU A 65 -11.32 -44.04 -35.24
C GLU A 65 -10.69 -45.21 -34.46
N ALA A 66 -9.85 -44.90 -33.46
CA ALA A 66 -9.23 -45.90 -32.60
C ALA A 66 -10.28 -46.64 -31.75
N ILE A 67 -11.23 -45.90 -31.17
CA ILE A 67 -12.33 -46.44 -30.36
C ILE A 67 -13.22 -47.35 -31.22
N LYS A 68 -13.63 -46.92 -32.41
CA LYS A 68 -14.44 -47.75 -33.32
C LYS A 68 -13.71 -48.99 -33.81
N LYS A 69 -12.39 -48.90 -34.00
CA LYS A 69 -11.57 -50.07 -34.35
C LYS A 69 -11.51 -51.09 -33.22
N ALA A 70 -11.32 -50.65 -31.99
CA ALA A 70 -11.27 -51.52 -30.81
C ALA A 70 -12.67 -52.02 -30.38
N HIS A 71 -13.71 -51.21 -30.61
CA HIS A 71 -15.08 -51.44 -30.20
C HIS A 71 -16.05 -51.09 -31.34
N PRO A 72 -16.25 -52.00 -32.32
CA PRO A 72 -17.07 -51.73 -33.51
C PRO A 72 -18.53 -51.36 -33.24
N ASN A 73 -19.05 -51.77 -32.08
CA ASN A 73 -20.42 -51.50 -31.66
C ASN A 73 -20.58 -50.18 -30.90
N PHE A 74 -19.49 -49.45 -30.62
CA PHE A 74 -19.57 -48.16 -29.92
C PHE A 74 -20.25 -47.12 -30.82
N ASN A 75 -21.35 -46.55 -30.34
CA ASN A 75 -22.05 -45.46 -31.00
C ASN A 75 -22.06 -44.21 -30.13
N PHE A 76 -21.46 -43.13 -30.63
CA PHE A 76 -21.39 -41.88 -29.91
C PHE A 76 -22.71 -41.12 -30.02
N ASN A 77 -23.49 -41.13 -28.93
CA ASN A 77 -24.76 -40.43 -28.80
C ASN A 77 -24.69 -39.32 -27.75
N VAL A 78 -25.70 -38.45 -27.73
CA VAL A 78 -25.88 -37.39 -26.73
C VAL A 78 -27.22 -37.57 -26.00
N ARG A 79 -27.31 -37.11 -24.76
CA ARG A 79 -28.53 -37.12 -23.96
C ARG A 79 -29.14 -35.71 -23.96
N ASP A 80 -30.29 -35.52 -24.62
CA ASP A 80 -31.06 -34.26 -24.55
C ASP A 80 -31.70 -34.14 -23.16
N VAL A 81 -31.26 -33.14 -22.40
CA VAL A 81 -31.75 -32.85 -21.04
C VAL A 81 -32.54 -31.54 -20.97
N THR A 82 -32.93 -30.95 -22.11
CA THR A 82 -33.59 -29.64 -22.18
C THR A 82 -34.83 -29.55 -21.29
N GLY A 83 -35.70 -30.57 -21.35
CA GLY A 83 -36.92 -30.61 -20.53
C GLY A 83 -36.64 -30.73 -19.02
N ALA A 84 -35.54 -31.37 -18.62
CA ALA A 84 -35.12 -31.41 -17.21
C ALA A 84 -34.61 -30.04 -16.74
N VAL A 85 -33.85 -29.34 -17.59
CA VAL A 85 -33.32 -28.01 -17.30
C VAL A 85 -34.43 -26.96 -17.24
N LEU A 86 -35.40 -26.98 -18.15
CA LEU A 86 -36.56 -26.07 -18.15
C LEU A 86 -37.42 -26.21 -16.88
N ARG A 87 -37.42 -27.39 -16.25
CA ARG A 87 -38.14 -27.64 -14.98
C ARG A 87 -37.34 -27.25 -13.74
N ASN A 88 -36.04 -26.93 -13.88
CA ASN A 88 -35.18 -26.64 -12.75
C ASN A 88 -35.39 -25.20 -12.24
N PRO A 89 -35.88 -25.01 -10.98
CA PRO A 89 -36.09 -23.69 -10.38
C PRO A 89 -34.88 -22.77 -10.38
N ARG A 90 -33.68 -23.35 -10.28
CA ARG A 90 -32.44 -22.59 -10.17
C ARG A 90 -32.03 -21.97 -11.51
N ILE A 91 -32.53 -22.54 -12.62
CA ILE A 91 -32.15 -22.15 -13.97
C ILE A 91 -33.26 -21.31 -14.60
N VAL A 92 -34.51 -21.74 -14.42
CA VAL A 92 -35.71 -21.04 -14.88
C VAL A 92 -36.57 -20.67 -13.68
N PRO A 93 -36.62 -19.36 -13.30
CA PRO A 93 -37.50 -18.84 -12.26
C PRO A 93 -38.95 -19.24 -12.50
N PHE A 94 -39.75 -19.37 -11.43
CA PHE A 94 -41.12 -19.88 -11.54
C PHE A 94 -41.98 -19.03 -12.47
N GLU A 95 -41.74 -17.73 -12.50
CA GLU A 95 -42.40 -16.71 -13.32
C GLU A 95 -42.06 -16.84 -14.81
N GLU A 96 -40.91 -17.45 -15.15
CA GLU A 96 -40.44 -17.68 -16.51
C GLU A 96 -40.61 -19.14 -16.96
N ARG A 97 -41.13 -20.01 -16.06
CA ARG A 97 -41.39 -21.40 -16.42
C ARG A 97 -42.52 -21.45 -17.42
N PRO A 98 -42.44 -22.35 -18.41
CA PRO A 98 -43.42 -22.35 -19.47
C PRO A 98 -44.81 -22.67 -18.92
N GLU A 99 -45.81 -21.89 -19.34
CA GLU A 99 -47.09 -22.47 -19.73
C GLU A 99 -46.82 -23.50 -20.84
N GLU A 100 -47.61 -24.57 -20.92
CA GLU A 100 -47.38 -25.73 -21.80
C GLU A 100 -46.87 -25.33 -23.21
N GLY A 101 -45.64 -25.73 -23.60
CA GLY A 101 -45.18 -25.62 -25.00
C GLY A 101 -43.72 -25.23 -25.28
N LYS A 102 -42.98 -24.62 -24.34
CA LYS A 102 -41.57 -24.23 -24.60
C LYS A 102 -40.64 -25.44 -24.64
N GLN A 103 -39.89 -25.61 -25.74
CA GLN A 103 -38.96 -26.74 -25.96
C GLN A 103 -37.48 -26.33 -26.05
N THR A 104 -37.17 -25.05 -25.82
CA THR A 104 -35.81 -24.48 -25.95
C THR A 104 -35.50 -23.56 -24.77
N LEU A 105 -34.23 -23.50 -24.37
CA LEU A 105 -33.71 -22.54 -23.39
C LEU A 105 -33.36 -21.22 -24.09
N THR A 106 -33.48 -20.09 -23.38
CA THR A 106 -32.79 -18.87 -23.80
C THR A 106 -31.28 -19.01 -23.56
N MET A 107 -30.45 -18.22 -24.24
CA MET A 107 -29.00 -18.21 -24.00
C MET A 107 -28.67 -17.95 -22.52
N LEU A 108 -29.40 -17.06 -21.85
CA LEU A 108 -29.24 -16.78 -20.43
C LEU A 108 -29.54 -18.01 -19.56
N GLN A 109 -30.63 -18.72 -19.85
CA GLN A 109 -31.01 -19.94 -19.13
C GLN A 109 -29.97 -21.05 -19.35
N TYR A 110 -29.44 -21.17 -20.58
CA TYR A 110 -28.31 -22.07 -20.86
C TYR A 110 -27.06 -21.70 -20.07
N LEU A 111 -26.66 -20.43 -20.03
CA LEU A 111 -25.49 -19.97 -19.30
C LEU A 111 -25.59 -20.28 -17.80
N ARG A 112 -26.78 -20.17 -17.19
CA ARG A 112 -27.01 -20.63 -15.80
C ARG A 112 -26.93 -22.16 -15.64
N ALA A 113 -27.26 -22.91 -16.67
CA ALA A 113 -27.28 -24.37 -16.65
C ALA A 113 -25.87 -24.99 -16.70
N VAL A 114 -24.95 -24.42 -17.49
CA VAL A 114 -23.55 -24.91 -17.66
C VAL A 114 -22.65 -24.58 -16.46
N VAL A 115 -23.25 -24.05 -15.39
CA VAL A 115 -22.57 -23.58 -14.18
C VAL A 115 -22.83 -24.55 -13.01
N PRO A 116 -22.51 -25.85 -13.08
CA PRO A 116 -22.51 -26.65 -11.86
C PRO A 116 -21.25 -26.32 -11.02
N PRO A 117 -21.39 -26.06 -9.71
CA PRO A 117 -20.27 -25.93 -8.80
C PRO A 117 -19.70 -27.34 -8.54
N THR A 118 -18.62 -27.70 -9.22
CA THR A 118 -17.83 -28.90 -8.89
C THR A 118 -16.38 -28.49 -8.67
N ALA A 119 -15.84 -28.82 -7.50
CA ALA A 119 -14.44 -28.52 -7.14
C ALA A 119 -13.42 -29.04 -8.18
N GLU A 120 -13.76 -30.17 -8.82
CA GLU A 120 -12.93 -30.89 -9.80
C GLU A 120 -12.61 -30.11 -11.09
N HIS A 121 -13.41 -29.10 -11.45
CA HIS A 121 -13.24 -28.33 -12.69
C HIS A 121 -12.82 -26.87 -12.47
N SER A 122 -12.47 -26.50 -11.24
CA SER A 122 -12.01 -25.16 -10.87
C SER A 122 -10.91 -24.61 -11.80
N ALA A 123 -9.98 -25.48 -12.21
CA ALA A 123 -8.85 -25.12 -13.06
C ALA A 123 -9.22 -24.59 -14.47
N ILE A 124 -10.38 -24.97 -15.02
CA ILE A 124 -10.82 -24.56 -16.37
C ILE A 124 -12.07 -23.68 -16.34
N ALA A 125 -12.62 -23.39 -15.16
CA ALA A 125 -13.91 -22.76 -15.01
C ALA A 125 -13.95 -21.33 -15.59
N SER A 126 -12.92 -20.53 -15.33
CA SER A 126 -12.82 -19.16 -15.84
C SER A 126 -12.75 -19.11 -17.38
N ASP A 127 -11.95 -19.97 -18.00
CA ASP A 127 -11.85 -20.08 -19.46
C ASP A 127 -13.17 -20.52 -20.08
N ARG A 128 -13.83 -21.50 -19.46
CA ARG A 128 -15.11 -22.03 -19.95
C ARG A 128 -16.21 -20.98 -19.89
N ILE A 129 -16.34 -20.29 -18.75
CA ILE A 129 -17.34 -19.23 -18.58
C ILE A 129 -17.06 -18.05 -19.52
N ALA A 130 -15.80 -17.63 -19.65
CA ALA A 130 -15.42 -16.59 -20.60
C ALA A 130 -15.80 -16.97 -22.04
N ALA A 131 -15.50 -18.20 -22.47
CA ALA A 131 -15.83 -18.67 -23.82
C ALA A 131 -17.35 -18.69 -24.06
N HIS A 132 -18.14 -19.15 -23.10
CA HIS A 132 -19.60 -19.15 -23.23
C HIS A 132 -20.19 -17.74 -23.26
N LEU A 133 -19.67 -16.82 -22.44
CA LEU A 133 -20.10 -15.43 -22.45
C LEU A 133 -19.77 -14.74 -23.79
N ILE A 134 -18.57 -14.98 -24.35
CA ILE A 134 -18.20 -14.46 -25.68
C ILE A 134 -19.14 -15.01 -26.76
N ASN A 135 -19.29 -16.34 -26.82
CA ASN A 135 -20.11 -16.99 -27.85
C ASN A 135 -21.61 -16.67 -27.73
N GLY A 136 -22.10 -16.35 -26.53
CA GLY A 136 -23.50 -16.02 -26.27
C GLY A 136 -23.84 -14.53 -26.42
N TRP A 137 -22.84 -13.65 -26.47
CA TRP A 137 -23.04 -12.21 -26.34
C TRP A 137 -23.94 -11.60 -27.41
N ASP A 138 -23.74 -11.97 -28.67
CA ASP A 138 -24.57 -11.53 -29.79
C ASP A 138 -26.05 -11.84 -29.58
N THR A 139 -26.35 -12.99 -28.97
CA THR A 139 -27.72 -13.39 -28.67
C THR A 139 -28.27 -12.66 -27.44
N MET A 140 -27.41 -12.21 -26.52
CA MET A 140 -27.81 -11.46 -25.33
C MET A 140 -28.16 -10.00 -25.67
N VAL A 141 -27.28 -9.29 -26.41
CA VAL A 141 -27.45 -7.85 -26.68
C VAL A 141 -27.94 -7.53 -28.09
N GLY A 142 -27.85 -8.47 -29.03
CA GLY A 142 -28.08 -8.22 -30.46
C GLY A 142 -26.78 -7.90 -31.21
N GLU A 143 -26.70 -8.27 -32.49
CA GLU A 143 -25.46 -8.21 -33.27
C GLU A 143 -24.90 -6.78 -33.43
N ASP A 144 -25.77 -5.79 -33.62
CA ASP A 144 -25.36 -4.40 -33.84
C ASP A 144 -24.75 -3.80 -32.57
N LEU A 145 -25.35 -4.07 -31.42
CA LEU A 145 -24.79 -3.71 -30.12
C LEU A 145 -23.49 -4.47 -29.86
N ALA A 146 -23.43 -5.77 -30.14
CA ALA A 146 -22.25 -6.59 -29.90
C ALA A 146 -21.02 -6.17 -30.73
N LYS A 147 -21.22 -5.58 -31.91
CA LYS A 147 -20.14 -5.01 -32.74
C LYS A 147 -19.47 -3.81 -32.09
N ARG A 148 -20.27 -2.95 -31.45
CA ARG A 148 -19.77 -1.72 -30.81
C ARG A 148 -19.45 -1.90 -29.33
N PHE A 149 -20.04 -2.88 -28.65
CA PHE A 149 -19.75 -3.18 -27.25
C PHE A 149 -19.62 -4.69 -27.08
N SER A 150 -18.39 -5.19 -27.10
CA SER A 150 -18.11 -6.61 -27.10
C SER A 150 -18.27 -7.25 -25.71
N ALA A 151 -18.35 -8.58 -25.66
CA ALA A 151 -18.39 -9.32 -24.40
C ALA A 151 -17.13 -9.04 -23.55
N LEU A 152 -15.99 -8.87 -24.23
CA LEU A 152 -14.72 -8.51 -23.59
C LEU A 152 -14.77 -7.11 -22.96
N ALA A 153 -15.44 -6.15 -23.60
CA ALA A 153 -15.69 -4.83 -23.03
C ALA A 153 -16.60 -4.92 -21.79
N ALA A 154 -17.70 -5.67 -21.88
CA ALA A 154 -18.62 -5.90 -20.77
C ALA A 154 -17.93 -6.55 -19.55
N MET A 155 -17.13 -7.61 -19.76
CA MET A 155 -16.35 -8.26 -18.70
C MET A 155 -15.31 -7.32 -18.10
N SER A 156 -14.74 -6.42 -18.91
CA SER A 156 -13.77 -5.42 -18.42
C SER A 156 -14.41 -4.43 -17.43
N VAL A 157 -15.67 -4.04 -17.63
CA VAL A 157 -16.42 -3.20 -16.68
C VAL A 157 -16.57 -3.90 -15.33
N LEU A 158 -16.81 -5.21 -15.32
CA LEU A 158 -16.96 -6.01 -14.10
C LEU A 158 -15.67 -6.15 -13.26
N THR A 159 -14.50 -5.78 -13.81
CA THR A 159 -13.23 -5.86 -13.09
C THR A 159 -13.01 -4.72 -12.08
N GLN A 160 -13.83 -3.67 -12.11
CA GLN A 160 -13.63 -2.44 -11.34
C GLN A 160 -14.06 -2.51 -9.84
N GLY A 161 -14.14 -3.72 -9.27
CA GLY A 161 -14.18 -3.90 -7.80
C GLY A 161 -15.57 -3.96 -7.17
N THR A 162 -16.58 -4.50 -7.85
CA THR A 162 -17.94 -4.61 -7.31
C THR A 162 -18.13 -5.92 -6.53
N ILE A 163 -18.49 -5.80 -5.25
CA ILE A 163 -18.71 -6.92 -4.31
C ILE A 163 -20.17 -7.40 -4.35
N ASN A 164 -21.11 -6.58 -4.86
CA ASN A 164 -22.52 -6.96 -5.03
C ASN A 164 -23.24 -6.16 -6.15
N GLU A 165 -24.46 -6.58 -6.47
CA GLU A 165 -25.30 -6.02 -7.55
C GLU A 165 -25.67 -4.54 -7.36
N TYR A 166 -25.89 -4.11 -6.11
CA TYR A 166 -26.19 -2.72 -5.78
C TYR A 166 -25.00 -1.80 -6.13
N MET A 167 -23.78 -2.19 -5.76
CA MET A 167 -22.57 -1.44 -6.11
C MET A 167 -22.33 -1.41 -7.62
N LEU A 168 -22.60 -2.51 -8.32
CA LEU A 168 -22.53 -2.54 -9.79
C LEU A 168 -23.53 -1.56 -10.41
N ARG A 169 -24.75 -1.50 -9.88
CA ARG A 169 -25.78 -0.56 -10.35
C ARG A 169 -25.39 0.89 -10.12
N ASP A 170 -24.90 1.21 -8.93
CA ASP A 170 -24.43 2.55 -8.62
C ASP A 170 -23.23 2.94 -9.48
N MET A 171 -22.32 2.00 -9.77
CA MET A 171 -21.17 2.21 -10.65
C MET A 171 -21.63 2.51 -12.09
N LEU A 172 -22.47 1.66 -12.69
CA LEU A 172 -22.97 1.85 -14.06
C LEU A 172 -23.76 3.16 -14.20
N LYS A 173 -24.51 3.56 -13.16
CA LYS A 173 -25.23 4.85 -13.14
C LYS A 173 -24.31 6.07 -13.05
N ARG A 174 -23.11 5.94 -12.46
CA ARG A 174 -22.13 7.03 -12.37
C ARG A 174 -21.38 7.23 -13.67
N GLU A 175 -21.25 6.17 -14.48
CA GLU A 175 -20.63 6.27 -15.80
C GLU A 175 -21.54 7.09 -16.73
N LYS A 176 -20.94 8.09 -17.39
CA LYS A 176 -21.68 8.96 -18.31
C LYS A 176 -22.19 8.18 -19.52
N ALA A 177 -21.39 7.25 -20.03
CA ALA A 177 -21.74 6.33 -21.10
C ALA A 177 -21.00 5.00 -20.90
N LEU A 178 -21.56 3.88 -21.36
CA LEU A 178 -20.86 2.59 -21.41
C LEU A 178 -20.15 2.38 -22.74
N MET A 179 -20.66 3.02 -23.80
CA MET A 179 -20.15 2.96 -25.15
C MET A 179 -20.26 4.33 -25.83
N ALA A 180 -19.33 4.63 -26.75
CA ALA A 180 -19.41 5.82 -27.60
C ALA A 180 -20.73 5.88 -28.38
N ASP A 181 -21.40 7.04 -28.38
CA ASP A 181 -22.66 7.32 -29.08
C ASP A 181 -23.80 6.33 -28.76
N GLU A 182 -23.89 5.85 -27.51
CA GLU A 182 -25.00 5.00 -27.07
C GLU A 182 -26.33 5.77 -26.96
N THR A 183 -27.42 5.12 -27.35
CA THR A 183 -28.79 5.58 -27.10
C THR A 183 -29.29 5.13 -25.72
N LEU A 184 -30.38 5.72 -25.24
CA LEU A 184 -30.99 5.33 -23.96
C LEU A 184 -31.50 3.87 -23.98
N GLU A 185 -32.06 3.43 -25.11
CA GLU A 185 -32.54 2.06 -25.28
C GLU A 185 -31.39 1.05 -25.26
N GLU A 186 -30.32 1.33 -26.00
CA GLU A 186 -29.09 0.54 -25.99
C GLU A 186 -28.50 0.46 -24.58
N ARG A 187 -28.48 1.58 -23.84
CA ARG A 187 -27.98 1.61 -22.46
C ARG A 187 -28.77 0.68 -21.54
N VAL A 188 -30.11 0.71 -21.60
CA VAL A 188 -30.95 -0.16 -20.75
C VAL A 188 -30.65 -1.63 -21.03
N VAL A 189 -30.52 -2.00 -22.31
CA VAL A 189 -30.15 -3.35 -22.72
C VAL A 189 -28.77 -3.73 -22.19
N LEU A 190 -27.77 -2.87 -22.37
CA LEU A 190 -26.40 -3.11 -21.91
C LEU A 190 -26.33 -3.25 -20.39
N GLU A 191 -26.94 -2.34 -19.62
CA GLU A 191 -26.99 -2.43 -18.16
C GLU A 191 -27.60 -3.77 -17.73
N GLN A 192 -28.77 -4.13 -18.26
CA GLN A 192 -29.43 -5.40 -17.95
C GLN A 192 -28.53 -6.61 -18.25
N ARG A 193 -27.88 -6.66 -19.42
CA ARG A 193 -27.02 -7.79 -19.82
C ARG A 193 -25.72 -7.84 -19.03
N ILE A 194 -25.17 -6.70 -18.60
CA ILE A 194 -24.01 -6.65 -17.70
C ILE A 194 -24.38 -7.20 -16.32
N PHE A 195 -25.57 -6.89 -15.78
CA PHE A 195 -26.05 -7.50 -14.53
C PHE A 195 -26.22 -9.01 -14.65
N GLU A 196 -26.81 -9.48 -15.75
CA GLU A 196 -26.98 -10.90 -16.01
C GLU A 196 -25.63 -11.62 -16.11
N MET A 197 -24.68 -11.05 -16.83
CA MET A 197 -23.30 -11.54 -16.92
C MET A 197 -22.64 -11.61 -15.54
N ALA A 198 -22.78 -10.56 -14.71
CA ALA A 198 -22.27 -10.54 -13.35
C ALA A 198 -22.91 -11.62 -12.47
N SER A 199 -24.22 -11.86 -12.62
CA SER A 199 -24.91 -12.92 -11.89
C SER A 199 -24.40 -14.30 -12.28
N ILE A 200 -24.18 -14.57 -13.58
CA ILE A 200 -23.61 -15.83 -14.07
C ILE A 200 -22.24 -16.09 -13.43
N ILE A 201 -21.35 -15.09 -13.44
CA ILE A 201 -20.01 -15.22 -12.86
C ILE A 201 -20.08 -15.49 -11.35
N ARG A 202 -20.98 -14.79 -10.64
CA ARG A 202 -21.20 -14.95 -9.20
C ARG A 202 -21.80 -16.30 -8.84
N GLU A 203 -22.80 -16.77 -9.58
CA GLU A 203 -23.43 -18.09 -9.42
C GLU A 203 -22.40 -19.21 -9.65
N ALA A 204 -21.44 -18.98 -10.55
CA ALA A 204 -20.30 -19.87 -10.78
C ALA A 204 -19.25 -19.85 -9.66
N ARG A 205 -19.40 -18.97 -8.66
CA ARG A 205 -18.43 -18.71 -7.59
C ARG A 205 -17.05 -18.30 -8.14
N LEU A 206 -17.02 -17.61 -9.29
CA LEU A 206 -15.80 -17.15 -9.93
C LEU A 206 -15.52 -15.68 -9.63
N ILE A 207 -14.25 -15.30 -9.70
CA ILE A 207 -13.81 -13.92 -9.55
C ILE A 207 -13.93 -13.22 -10.92
N PRO A 208 -14.70 -12.12 -11.06
CA PRO A 208 -14.88 -11.44 -12.36
C PRO A 208 -13.57 -11.05 -13.05
N ARG A 209 -12.55 -10.65 -12.27
CA ARG A 209 -11.22 -10.33 -12.78
C ARG A 209 -10.54 -11.52 -13.46
N GLU A 210 -10.72 -12.72 -12.93
CA GLU A 210 -10.13 -13.94 -13.52
C GLU A 210 -10.86 -14.32 -14.81
N VAL A 211 -12.19 -14.24 -14.84
CA VAL A 211 -12.99 -14.48 -16.05
C VAL A 211 -12.63 -13.48 -17.16
N ALA A 212 -12.50 -12.20 -16.83
CA ALA A 212 -12.07 -11.19 -17.80
C ALA A 212 -10.65 -11.44 -18.34
N ARG A 213 -9.72 -11.89 -17.48
CA ARG A 213 -8.37 -12.29 -17.89
C ARG A 213 -8.41 -13.49 -18.84
N SER A 214 -9.19 -14.51 -18.52
CA SER A 214 -9.42 -15.68 -19.38
C SER A 214 -10.02 -15.29 -20.73
N ALA A 215 -11.02 -14.41 -20.75
CA ALA A 215 -11.61 -13.88 -21.98
C ALA A 215 -10.56 -13.20 -22.87
N PHE A 216 -9.73 -12.36 -22.27
CA PHE A 216 -8.67 -11.65 -22.98
C PHE A 216 -7.61 -12.62 -23.52
N MET A 217 -7.27 -13.69 -22.78
CA MET A 217 -6.39 -14.77 -23.27
C MET A 217 -6.99 -15.55 -24.45
N LEU A 218 -8.28 -15.87 -24.40
CA LEU A 218 -8.96 -16.55 -25.51
C LEU A 218 -9.03 -15.69 -26.78
N VAL A 219 -9.34 -14.40 -26.62
CA VAL A 219 -9.39 -13.43 -27.71
C VAL A 219 -8.01 -13.20 -28.33
N SER A 220 -7.00 -12.95 -27.51
CA SER A 220 -5.62 -12.74 -27.99
C SER A 220 -5.00 -13.95 -28.67
N GLY A 221 -5.30 -15.16 -28.19
CA GLY A 221 -4.87 -16.41 -28.82
C GLY A 221 -5.66 -16.79 -30.07
N ALA A 222 -6.60 -15.94 -30.52
CA ALA A 222 -7.54 -16.25 -31.61
C ALA A 222 -8.15 -17.65 -31.44
N SER A 223 -8.56 -17.95 -30.20
CA SER A 223 -8.87 -19.31 -29.80
C SER A 223 -10.01 -19.89 -30.63
N PRO A 224 -9.87 -21.11 -31.18
CA PRO A 224 -10.96 -21.75 -31.94
C PRO A 224 -12.22 -21.95 -31.07
N VAL A 225 -12.05 -22.00 -29.74
CA VAL A 225 -13.12 -22.12 -28.74
C VAL A 225 -14.12 -20.96 -28.80
N ILE A 226 -13.67 -19.77 -29.17
CA ILE A 226 -14.52 -18.59 -29.32
C ILE A 226 -14.87 -18.31 -30.78
N GLY A 227 -14.60 -19.21 -31.73
CA GLY A 227 -14.81 -18.93 -33.16
C GLY A 227 -13.57 -18.37 -33.88
N GLY A 228 -12.40 -18.45 -33.25
CA GLY A 228 -11.11 -18.20 -33.88
C GLY A 228 -10.83 -16.72 -34.17
N GLN A 229 -10.03 -16.49 -35.22
CA GLN A 229 -9.56 -15.16 -35.60
C GLN A 229 -10.69 -14.15 -35.86
N ARG A 230 -11.79 -14.61 -36.48
CA ARG A 230 -12.92 -13.72 -36.81
C ARG A 230 -13.56 -13.14 -35.55
N GLU A 231 -13.82 -13.98 -34.55
CA GLU A 231 -14.42 -13.52 -33.30
C GLU A 231 -13.43 -12.71 -32.48
N ALA A 232 -12.15 -13.11 -32.44
CA ALA A 232 -11.11 -12.34 -31.76
C ALA A 232 -11.04 -10.89 -32.23
N VAL A 233 -11.02 -10.68 -33.55
CA VAL A 233 -11.06 -9.35 -34.16
C VAL A 233 -12.30 -8.59 -33.72
N LYS A 234 -13.48 -9.20 -33.82
CA LYS A 234 -14.73 -8.58 -33.39
C LYS A 234 -14.70 -8.13 -31.93
N GLN A 235 -14.18 -8.98 -31.03
CA GLN A 235 -14.08 -8.67 -29.60
C GLN A 235 -13.11 -7.51 -29.32
N ILE A 236 -11.96 -7.48 -30.00
CA ILE A 236 -10.97 -6.39 -29.91
C ILE A 236 -11.59 -5.08 -30.39
N TYR A 237 -12.24 -5.08 -31.55
CA TYR A 237 -12.84 -3.88 -32.12
C TYR A 237 -13.95 -3.31 -31.23
N GLY A 238 -14.82 -4.17 -30.68
CA GLY A 238 -15.85 -3.72 -29.75
C GLY A 238 -15.31 -3.14 -28.44
N MET A 239 -14.06 -3.44 -28.05
CA MET A 239 -13.41 -2.74 -26.93
C MET A 239 -12.97 -1.31 -27.29
N LEU A 240 -12.75 -1.00 -28.56
CA LEU A 240 -12.24 0.31 -28.99
C LEU A 240 -13.31 1.40 -29.01
N TYR A 241 -14.57 1.03 -28.81
CA TYR A 241 -15.70 1.95 -28.59
C TYR A 241 -15.93 2.25 -27.10
N ALA A 242 -15.09 1.72 -26.21
CA ALA A 242 -15.13 2.08 -24.80
C ALA A 242 -14.88 3.60 -24.62
N PRO A 243 -15.55 4.27 -23.66
CA PRO A 243 -15.46 5.71 -23.48
C PRO A 243 -14.02 6.24 -23.33
N GLU A 244 -13.15 5.49 -22.65
CA GLU A 244 -11.75 5.88 -22.48
C GLU A 244 -10.94 5.83 -23.77
N VAL A 245 -11.26 4.93 -24.69
CA VAL A 245 -10.60 4.84 -26.00
C VAL A 245 -11.17 5.92 -26.90
N GLU A 246 -12.49 6.12 -26.86
CA GLU A 246 -13.15 7.18 -27.62
C GLU A 246 -12.64 8.56 -27.26
N ARG A 247 -12.47 8.85 -25.96
CA ARG A 247 -11.86 10.11 -25.50
C ARG A 247 -10.51 10.35 -26.18
N LYS A 248 -9.63 9.34 -26.17
CA LYS A 248 -8.28 9.44 -26.76
C LYS A 248 -8.31 9.61 -28.28
N LEU A 249 -9.23 8.92 -28.96
CA LEU A 249 -9.44 9.07 -30.40
C LEU A 249 -9.95 10.47 -30.74
N SER A 250 -10.92 10.99 -29.97
CA SER A 250 -11.49 12.33 -30.17
C SER A 250 -10.52 13.48 -29.89
N GLU A 251 -9.61 13.29 -28.95
CA GLU A 251 -8.54 14.26 -28.68
C GLU A 251 -7.51 14.31 -29.81
N ALA A 252 -7.19 13.17 -30.42
CA ALA A 252 -6.25 13.09 -31.54
C ALA A 252 -6.88 13.46 -32.88
N PHE A 253 -8.15 13.11 -33.08
CA PHE A 253 -8.89 13.25 -34.34
C PHE A 253 -10.30 13.82 -34.04
N PRO A 254 -10.53 15.14 -34.22
CA PRO A 254 -11.83 15.74 -33.90
C PRO A 254 -12.96 15.31 -34.85
N GLN A 255 -12.65 14.94 -36.10
CA GLN A 255 -13.65 14.58 -37.11
C GLN A 255 -14.09 13.12 -36.98
N VAL A 256 -15.40 12.84 -37.12
CA VAL A 256 -15.97 11.48 -36.98
C VAL A 256 -15.32 10.49 -37.97
N GLY A 257 -15.19 10.85 -39.25
CA GLY A 257 -14.62 9.95 -40.26
C GLY A 257 -13.16 9.60 -40.01
N GLU A 258 -12.36 10.56 -39.55
CA GLU A 258 -10.96 10.34 -39.18
C GLU A 258 -10.83 9.46 -37.92
N ARG A 259 -11.75 9.61 -36.94
CA ARG A 259 -11.81 8.75 -35.75
C ARG A 259 -12.08 7.29 -36.09
N GLU A 260 -13.05 7.02 -36.95
CA GLU A 260 -13.36 5.64 -37.38
C GLU A 260 -12.16 5.00 -38.08
N GLY A 261 -11.49 5.75 -38.97
CA GLY A 261 -10.26 5.29 -39.62
C GLY A 261 -9.15 4.98 -38.61
N ALA A 262 -8.90 5.88 -37.66
CA ALA A 262 -7.89 5.69 -36.61
C ALA A 262 -8.24 4.51 -35.67
N ARG A 263 -9.53 4.30 -35.37
CA ARG A 263 -10.00 3.14 -34.60
C ARG A 263 -9.73 1.84 -35.34
N GLU A 264 -10.01 1.80 -36.64
CA GLU A 264 -9.74 0.64 -37.47
C GLU A 264 -8.24 0.31 -37.53
N GLU A 265 -7.39 1.33 -37.69
CA GLU A 265 -5.94 1.15 -37.65
C GLU A 265 -5.45 0.65 -36.30
N LEU A 266 -5.95 1.21 -35.19
CA LEU A 266 -5.62 0.74 -33.85
C LEU A 266 -6.03 -0.73 -33.65
N GLY A 267 -7.22 -1.12 -34.13
CA GLY A 267 -7.68 -2.51 -34.11
C GLY A 267 -6.75 -3.46 -34.86
N LYS A 268 -6.31 -3.08 -36.06
CA LYS A 268 -5.31 -3.84 -36.85
C LYS A 268 -3.98 -3.97 -36.12
N MET A 269 -3.51 -2.89 -35.47
CA MET A 269 -2.26 -2.91 -34.70
C MET A 269 -2.36 -3.85 -33.49
N ILE A 270 -3.49 -3.83 -32.78
CA ILE A 270 -3.72 -4.73 -31.64
C ILE A 270 -3.79 -6.17 -32.12
N ASP A 271 -4.55 -6.47 -33.18
CA ASP A 271 -4.62 -7.83 -33.73
C ASP A 271 -3.22 -8.37 -34.10
N ALA A 272 -2.43 -7.57 -34.82
CA ALA A 272 -1.07 -7.95 -35.19
C ALA A 272 -0.16 -8.18 -33.97
N SER A 273 -0.28 -7.33 -32.94
CA SER A 273 0.49 -7.47 -31.71
C SER A 273 0.12 -8.73 -30.93
N LEU A 274 -1.18 -9.02 -30.79
CA LEU A 274 -1.67 -10.21 -30.08
C LEU A 274 -1.26 -11.50 -30.80
N ARG A 275 -1.28 -11.53 -32.14
CA ARG A 275 -0.77 -12.66 -32.92
C ARG A 275 0.72 -12.91 -32.69
N ARG A 276 1.52 -11.85 -32.68
CA ARG A 276 2.96 -11.96 -32.37
C ARG A 276 3.18 -12.51 -30.96
N LEU A 277 2.44 -11.99 -29.98
CA LEU A 277 2.53 -12.44 -28.59
C LEU A 277 2.05 -13.88 -28.41
N ALA A 278 1.15 -14.40 -29.25
CA ALA A 278 0.56 -15.73 -29.07
C ALA A 278 1.61 -16.86 -28.93
N GLU A 279 2.77 -16.68 -29.57
CA GLU A 279 3.91 -17.62 -29.59
C GLU A 279 4.95 -17.37 -28.48
N GLU A 280 4.83 -16.28 -27.72
CA GLU A 280 5.81 -15.90 -26.70
C GLU A 280 5.60 -16.59 -25.34
N PRO A 281 6.66 -16.90 -24.59
CA PRO A 281 6.56 -17.52 -23.27
C PRO A 281 5.87 -16.63 -22.23
N ASN A 282 6.06 -15.30 -22.32
CA ASN A 282 5.49 -14.31 -21.39
C ASN A 282 4.25 -13.60 -21.94
N LYS A 283 3.60 -14.17 -22.97
CA LYS A 283 2.48 -13.55 -23.68
C LYS A 283 1.42 -12.93 -22.79
N GLN A 284 1.12 -13.58 -21.68
CA GLN A 284 0.11 -13.13 -20.74
C GLN A 284 0.39 -11.74 -20.15
N GLN A 285 1.66 -11.40 -19.91
CA GLN A 285 2.06 -10.09 -19.38
C GLN A 285 1.87 -8.99 -20.44
N GLY A 286 2.36 -9.20 -21.66
CA GLY A 286 2.18 -8.26 -22.77
C GLY A 286 0.70 -8.06 -23.15
N ILE A 287 -0.07 -9.14 -23.17
CA ILE A 287 -1.52 -9.15 -23.40
C ILE A 287 -2.24 -8.32 -22.32
N THR A 288 -1.91 -8.52 -21.04
CA THR A 288 -2.49 -7.76 -19.92
C THR A 288 -2.16 -6.27 -20.05
N ALA A 289 -0.91 -5.94 -20.36
CA ALA A 289 -0.46 -4.56 -20.51
C ALA A 289 -1.20 -3.80 -21.63
N ILE A 290 -1.48 -4.46 -22.77
CA ILE A 290 -2.30 -3.87 -23.84
C ILE A 290 -3.72 -3.58 -23.33
N GLY A 291 -4.34 -4.53 -22.63
CA GLY A 291 -5.68 -4.37 -22.08
C GLY A 291 -5.77 -3.28 -21.00
N GLU A 292 -4.73 -3.10 -20.19
CA GLU A 292 -4.61 -2.04 -19.19
C GLU A 292 -4.39 -0.67 -19.86
N ALA A 293 -3.51 -0.60 -20.87
CA ALA A 293 -3.20 0.64 -21.59
C ALA A 293 -4.45 1.26 -22.27
N LEU A 294 -5.34 0.44 -22.85
CA LEU A 294 -6.59 0.92 -23.44
C LEU A 294 -7.50 1.60 -22.42
N ARG A 295 -7.57 1.04 -21.20
CA ARG A 295 -8.39 1.53 -20.08
C ARG A 295 -7.74 2.65 -19.29
N ASP A 296 -6.45 2.88 -19.48
CA ASP A 296 -5.72 3.88 -18.73
C ASP A 296 -6.20 5.30 -19.07
N LYS A 297 -6.67 6.03 -18.06
CA LYS A 297 -7.20 7.39 -18.24
C LYS A 297 -6.09 8.41 -18.48
N THR A 298 -4.84 8.10 -18.14
CA THR A 298 -3.72 9.05 -18.21
C THR A 298 -2.93 8.95 -19.50
N LEU A 299 -3.16 7.92 -20.31
CA LEU A 299 -2.44 7.72 -21.57
C LEU A 299 -3.19 8.39 -22.73
N ASP A 300 -2.41 8.90 -23.67
CA ASP A 300 -2.90 9.38 -24.96
C ASP A 300 -2.86 8.27 -26.02
N LEU A 301 -3.38 8.56 -27.22
CA LEU A 301 -3.39 7.59 -28.31
C LEU A 301 -1.98 7.18 -28.76
N GLY A 302 -1.04 8.12 -28.81
CA GLY A 302 0.35 7.85 -29.22
C GLY A 302 1.06 6.88 -28.28
N SER A 303 0.84 7.02 -26.97
CA SER A 303 1.31 6.12 -25.92
C SER A 303 0.78 4.70 -26.11
N ILE A 304 -0.53 4.55 -26.35
CA ILE A 304 -1.14 3.24 -26.61
C ILE A 304 -0.53 2.60 -27.87
N GLN A 305 -0.42 3.35 -28.97
CA GLN A 305 0.19 2.84 -30.20
C GLN A 305 1.64 2.39 -29.98
N LYS A 306 2.42 3.13 -29.19
CA LYS A 306 3.79 2.77 -28.81
C LYS A 306 3.82 1.45 -28.04
N ILE A 307 2.94 1.27 -27.07
CA ILE A 307 2.83 0.04 -26.26
C ILE A 307 2.44 -1.15 -27.14
N VAL A 308 1.41 -1.00 -27.97
CA VAL A 308 0.91 -2.07 -28.84
C VAL A 308 1.97 -2.52 -29.84
N ARG A 309 2.76 -1.59 -30.41
CA ARG A 309 3.81 -1.93 -31.38
C ARG A 309 5.06 -2.54 -30.74
N ALA A 310 5.31 -2.26 -29.47
CA ALA A 310 6.53 -2.70 -28.78
C ALA A 310 6.68 -4.22 -28.77
N ALA A 311 7.91 -4.72 -28.88
CA ALA A 311 8.19 -6.15 -28.73
C ALA A 311 7.82 -6.68 -27.34
N SER A 312 7.99 -5.84 -26.30
CA SER A 312 7.62 -6.13 -24.92
C SER A 312 6.64 -5.07 -24.40
N PRO A 313 5.32 -5.19 -24.69
CA PRO A 313 4.31 -4.20 -24.31
C PRO A 313 4.29 -3.89 -22.82
N GLU A 314 4.53 -4.88 -21.96
CA GLU A 314 4.57 -4.73 -20.50
C GLU A 314 5.66 -3.76 -20.03
N ASN A 315 6.87 -3.87 -20.59
CA ASN A 315 7.98 -2.99 -20.24
C ASN A 315 7.73 -1.56 -20.73
N VAL A 316 7.18 -1.42 -21.94
CA VAL A 316 6.88 -0.10 -22.51
C VAL A 316 5.70 0.56 -21.80
N TYR A 317 4.68 -0.20 -21.38
CA TYR A 317 3.58 0.33 -20.57
C TYR A 317 4.09 0.91 -19.25
N VAL A 318 4.97 0.19 -18.54
CA VAL A 318 5.59 0.70 -17.31
C VAL A 318 6.37 1.97 -17.59
N GLN A 319 7.25 2.00 -18.60
CA GLN A 319 8.04 3.19 -18.93
C GLN A 319 7.19 4.41 -19.27
N VAL A 320 6.18 4.23 -20.13
CA VAL A 320 5.26 5.32 -20.52
C VAL A 320 4.49 5.84 -19.31
N ARG A 321 4.06 4.95 -18.41
CA ARG A 321 3.40 5.34 -17.15
C ARG A 321 4.32 6.11 -16.22
N GLN A 322 5.58 5.70 -16.10
CA GLN A 322 6.57 6.41 -15.30
C GLN A 322 6.80 7.84 -15.84
N ILE A 323 6.90 7.99 -17.16
CA ILE A 323 7.02 9.31 -17.80
C ILE A 323 5.77 10.15 -17.53
N ALA A 324 4.58 9.61 -17.76
CA ALA A 324 3.32 10.33 -17.52
C ALA A 324 3.16 10.75 -16.05
N ASN A 325 3.50 9.86 -15.11
CA ASN A 325 3.43 10.15 -13.67
C ASN A 325 4.47 11.18 -13.24
N ARG A 326 5.68 11.11 -13.79
CA ARG A 326 6.71 12.12 -13.61
C ARG A 326 6.23 13.48 -14.12
N ASP A 327 5.68 13.56 -15.33
CA ASP A 327 5.21 14.82 -15.91
C ASP A 327 4.04 15.42 -15.12
N LYS A 328 3.12 14.58 -14.66
CA LYS A 328 2.08 14.97 -13.70
C LYS A 328 2.66 15.56 -12.41
N LEU A 329 3.66 14.89 -11.83
CA LEU A 329 4.32 15.37 -10.61
C LEU A 329 5.06 16.68 -10.84
N VAL A 330 5.79 16.82 -11.94
CA VAL A 330 6.49 18.04 -12.33
C VAL A 330 5.51 19.20 -12.45
N HIS A 331 4.42 19.00 -13.20
CA HIS A 331 3.37 20.01 -13.37
C HIS A 331 2.75 20.41 -12.02
N ALA A 332 2.43 19.44 -11.16
CA ALA A 332 1.89 19.70 -9.83
C ALA A 332 2.91 20.41 -8.90
N TYR A 333 4.19 20.05 -9.01
CA TYR A 333 5.28 20.62 -8.21
C TYR A 333 5.53 22.09 -8.55
N GLN A 334 5.60 22.39 -9.85
CA GLN A 334 5.83 23.73 -10.39
C GLN A 334 4.59 24.64 -10.27
N GLY A 335 3.40 24.08 -10.03
CA GLY A 335 2.17 24.86 -9.90
C GLY A 335 1.86 25.72 -11.13
N GLY A 336 2.25 25.26 -12.33
CA GLY A 336 2.08 26.00 -13.58
C GLY A 336 3.16 27.06 -13.87
N SER A 337 4.18 27.20 -13.03
CA SER A 337 5.30 28.13 -13.25
C SER A 337 6.42 27.47 -14.07
N GLN A 338 6.86 28.07 -15.19
CA GLN A 338 7.94 27.55 -16.04
C GLN A 338 9.35 27.83 -15.46
N GLY A 339 9.57 27.49 -14.19
CA GLY A 339 10.91 27.53 -13.58
C GLY A 339 11.70 26.25 -13.90
N GLY A 340 13.02 26.38 -14.13
CA GLY A 340 13.91 25.22 -14.23
C GLY A 340 13.95 24.44 -12.91
N LEU A 341 13.94 23.11 -12.98
CA LEU A 341 14.13 22.25 -11.82
C LEU A 341 15.61 22.19 -11.46
N THR A 342 15.94 22.28 -10.17
CA THR A 342 17.27 21.93 -9.66
C THR A 342 17.55 20.44 -9.86
N GLN A 343 18.82 20.03 -9.83
CA GLN A 343 19.21 18.63 -9.97
C GLN A 343 18.54 17.74 -8.91
N THR A 344 18.50 18.18 -7.66
CA THR A 344 17.86 17.47 -6.54
C THR A 344 16.36 17.31 -6.74
N GLU A 345 15.68 18.36 -7.18
CA GLU A 345 14.24 18.31 -7.49
C GLU A 345 13.96 17.32 -8.62
N GLY A 346 14.77 17.36 -9.70
CA GLY A 346 14.69 16.43 -10.81
C GLY A 346 14.81 14.98 -10.34
N MET A 347 15.85 14.65 -9.55
CA MET A 347 16.05 13.29 -9.05
C MET A 347 14.92 12.80 -8.15
N LEU A 348 14.38 13.65 -7.26
CA LEU A 348 13.26 13.29 -6.39
C LEU A 348 11.96 13.08 -7.19
N LEU A 349 11.72 13.91 -8.21
CA LEU A 349 10.57 13.78 -9.11
C LEU A 349 10.67 12.51 -9.97
N ASP A 350 11.87 12.17 -10.45
CA ASP A 350 12.12 10.94 -11.22
C ASP A 350 11.88 9.70 -10.35
N GLN A 351 12.46 9.66 -9.14
CA GLN A 351 12.31 8.56 -8.18
C GLN A 351 10.85 8.33 -7.76
N LEU A 352 10.12 9.40 -7.43
CA LEU A 352 8.73 9.30 -6.99
C LEU A 352 7.74 9.13 -8.16
N GLY A 353 8.12 9.61 -9.35
CA GLY A 353 7.40 9.41 -10.61
C GLY A 353 7.56 8.01 -11.19
N ALA A 354 8.57 7.24 -10.77
CA ALA A 354 8.80 5.87 -11.19
C ALA A 354 7.70 4.88 -10.75
N LYS A 355 6.75 5.31 -9.92
CA LYS A 355 5.60 4.49 -9.51
C LYS A 355 4.67 4.22 -10.68
N THR A 356 4.27 2.98 -10.89
CA THR A 356 3.33 2.59 -11.95
C THR A 356 1.92 3.16 -11.72
N ILE A 357 1.51 3.34 -10.46
CA ILE A 357 0.21 3.90 -10.08
C ILE A 357 0.43 5.11 -9.17
N LEU A 358 -0.04 6.26 -9.63
CA LEU A 358 0.00 7.53 -8.90
C LEU A 358 -1.40 8.15 -8.94
N ALA A 359 -2.10 8.14 -7.81
CA ALA A 359 -3.42 8.73 -7.70
C ALA A 359 -3.32 10.26 -7.60
N ASP A 360 -4.21 10.97 -8.29
CA ASP A 360 -4.20 12.44 -8.28
C ASP A 360 -4.39 13.01 -6.85
N ALA A 361 -5.13 12.29 -6.00
CA ALA A 361 -5.33 12.63 -4.58
C ALA A 361 -4.03 12.59 -3.74
N ASP A 362 -3.02 11.82 -4.16
CA ASP A 362 -1.73 11.74 -3.47
C ASP A 362 -0.77 12.87 -3.88
N LEU A 363 -0.99 13.52 -5.04
CA LEU A 363 -0.09 14.53 -5.60
C LEU A 363 0.27 15.65 -4.60
N PRO A 364 -0.69 16.28 -3.87
CA PRO A 364 -0.36 17.38 -2.97
C PRO A 364 0.59 16.96 -1.84
N ARG A 365 0.38 15.76 -1.28
CA ARG A 365 1.22 15.19 -0.21
C ARG A 365 2.63 14.89 -0.72
N ILE A 366 2.74 14.36 -1.92
CA ILE A 366 4.01 14.03 -2.55
C ILE A 366 4.80 15.32 -2.82
N VAL A 367 4.16 16.31 -3.44
CA VAL A 367 4.76 17.63 -3.71
C VAL A 367 5.24 18.29 -2.42
N ALA A 368 4.44 18.28 -1.34
CA ALA A 368 4.85 18.83 -0.05
C ALA A 368 6.09 18.11 0.52
N SER A 369 6.18 16.79 0.36
CA SER A 369 7.33 16.00 0.79
C SER A 369 8.60 16.34 0.00
N ILE A 370 8.47 16.51 -1.32
CA ILE A 370 9.58 16.93 -2.20
C ILE A 370 10.06 18.32 -1.83
N ARG A 371 9.16 19.30 -1.66
CA ARG A 371 9.53 20.68 -1.27
C ARG A 371 10.26 20.72 0.06
N ARG A 372 9.77 19.96 1.05
CA ARG A 372 10.44 19.85 2.35
C ARG A 372 11.84 19.23 2.21
N ALA A 373 11.96 18.10 1.51
CA ALA A 373 13.23 17.45 1.31
C ALA A 373 14.23 18.33 0.55
N ASN A 374 13.77 19.06 -0.48
CA ASN A 374 14.60 20.00 -1.22
C ASN A 374 15.10 21.14 -0.31
N GLY A 375 14.22 21.72 0.51
CA GLY A 375 14.62 22.75 1.48
C GLY A 375 15.69 22.27 2.47
N VAL A 376 15.55 21.04 2.98
CA VAL A 376 16.55 20.42 3.86
C VAL A 376 17.84 20.10 3.12
N ALA A 377 17.77 19.62 1.87
CA ALA A 377 18.93 19.36 1.04
C ALA A 377 19.71 20.65 0.75
N SER A 378 19.03 21.78 0.48
CA SER A 378 19.68 23.08 0.30
C SER A 378 20.37 23.55 1.59
N GLN A 379 19.75 23.37 2.76
CA GLN A 379 20.40 23.68 4.04
C GLN A 379 21.63 22.83 4.28
N ALA A 380 21.55 21.54 3.95
CA ALA A 380 22.67 20.62 4.06
C ALA A 380 23.84 20.98 3.16
N GLU A 381 23.56 21.32 1.91
CA GLU A 381 24.58 21.77 0.96
C GLU A 381 25.19 23.10 1.38
N ALA A 382 24.39 24.05 1.86
CA ALA A 382 24.92 25.31 2.41
C ALA A 382 25.85 25.06 3.61
N PHE A 383 25.46 24.18 4.53
CA PHE A 383 26.30 23.79 5.67
C PHE A 383 27.59 23.08 5.22
N ARG A 384 27.50 22.19 4.22
CA ARG A 384 28.67 21.49 3.66
C ARG A 384 29.66 22.49 3.04
N THR A 385 29.15 23.43 2.24
CA THR A 385 29.95 24.49 1.62
C THR A 385 30.60 25.36 2.69
N GLN A 386 29.85 25.78 3.71
CA GLN A 386 30.38 26.56 4.82
C GLN A 386 31.55 25.84 5.52
N LEU A 387 31.39 24.55 5.86
CA LEU A 387 32.45 23.77 6.49
C LEU A 387 33.72 23.61 5.64
N ILE A 388 33.56 23.59 4.31
CA ILE A 388 34.69 23.47 3.38
C ILE A 388 35.39 24.82 3.21
N GLU A 389 34.63 25.89 2.97
CA GLU A 389 35.17 27.23 2.71
C GLU A 389 35.74 27.88 3.97
N GLU A 390 35.10 27.70 5.12
CA GLU A 390 35.51 28.27 6.41
C GLU A 390 36.37 27.29 7.23
N LYS A 391 36.87 26.20 6.63
CA LYS A 391 37.64 25.15 7.33
C LYS A 391 38.75 25.73 8.21
N GLU A 392 39.56 26.63 7.65
CA GLU A 392 40.68 27.25 8.37
C GLU A 392 40.22 28.10 9.55
N GLN A 393 39.07 28.78 9.43
CA GLN A 393 38.50 29.59 10.50
C GLN A 393 37.95 28.71 11.64
N PHE A 394 37.31 27.58 11.32
CA PHE A 394 36.85 26.61 12.31
C PHE A 394 38.03 26.00 13.07
N VAL A 395 39.09 25.61 12.36
CA VAL A 395 40.32 25.08 12.99
C VAL A 395 41.00 26.13 13.87
N ALA A 396 41.09 27.38 13.41
CA ALA A 396 41.62 28.49 14.21
C ALA A 396 40.75 28.78 15.45
N SER A 397 39.46 28.46 15.40
CA SER A 397 38.52 28.55 16.51
C SER A 397 38.51 27.32 17.42
N GLY A 398 39.41 26.35 17.19
CA GLY A 398 39.65 25.19 18.04
C GLY A 398 38.87 23.92 17.67
N VAL A 399 38.18 23.90 16.53
CA VAL A 399 37.50 22.69 16.04
C VAL A 399 38.50 21.73 15.43
N SER A 400 38.43 20.45 15.79
CA SER A 400 39.34 19.45 15.22
C SER A 400 39.03 19.16 13.74
N GLU A 401 40.08 18.94 12.94
CA GLU A 401 39.90 18.54 11.53
C GLU A 401 39.12 17.23 11.40
N GLU A 402 39.23 16.34 12.38
CA GLU A 402 38.50 15.08 12.44
C GLU A 402 37.00 15.30 12.63
N THR A 403 36.59 16.22 13.51
CA THR A 403 35.17 16.61 13.69
C THR A 403 34.58 17.20 12.42
N ILE A 404 35.32 18.07 11.72
CA ILE A 404 34.88 18.64 10.43
C ILE A 404 34.72 17.51 9.40
N LYS A 405 35.71 16.62 9.27
CA LYS A 405 35.67 15.50 8.32
C LYS A 405 34.52 14.52 8.62
N ASN A 406 34.29 14.19 9.89
CA ASN A 406 33.20 13.32 10.32
C ASN A 406 31.84 13.96 10.04
N SER A 407 31.69 15.26 10.32
CA SER A 407 30.47 16.02 10.02
C SER A 407 30.18 16.05 8.52
N LEU A 408 31.19 16.35 7.69
CA LEU A 408 31.07 16.33 6.23
C LEU A 408 30.67 14.96 5.69
N THR A 409 31.29 13.88 6.21
CA THR A 409 31.00 12.51 5.79
C THR A 409 29.58 12.11 6.18
N TYR A 410 29.17 12.41 7.41
CA TYR A 410 27.86 12.07 7.93
C TYR A 410 26.73 12.79 7.17
N VAL A 411 26.85 14.10 6.97
CA VAL A 411 25.92 14.92 6.18
C VAL A 411 25.85 14.42 4.73
N SER A 412 26.99 14.12 4.10
CA SER A 412 27.01 13.63 2.70
C SER A 412 26.31 12.28 2.54
N ASN A 413 26.49 11.36 3.49
CA ASN A 413 25.84 10.05 3.46
C ASN A 413 24.31 10.16 3.58
N ILE A 414 23.83 11.00 4.48
CA ILE A 414 22.38 11.19 4.67
C ILE A 414 21.78 11.93 3.46
N LEU A 415 22.49 12.91 2.90
CA LEU A 415 22.06 13.61 1.69
C LEU A 415 21.90 12.67 0.50
N GLN A 416 22.85 11.75 0.27
CA GLN A 416 22.72 10.71 -0.76
C GLN A 416 21.49 9.82 -0.51
N GLY A 417 21.26 9.41 0.74
CA GLY A 417 20.09 8.63 1.13
C GLY A 417 18.75 9.36 0.94
N LEU A 418 18.73 10.68 1.13
CA LEU A 418 17.54 11.51 0.92
C LEU A 418 17.09 11.49 -0.54
N VAL A 419 18.02 11.62 -1.48
CA VAL A 419 17.72 11.71 -2.92
C VAL A 419 17.37 10.34 -3.53
N ALA A 420 17.83 9.25 -2.93
CA ALA A 420 17.54 7.88 -3.38
C ALA A 420 16.22 7.30 -2.85
N THR A 421 15.31 8.14 -2.34
CA THR A 421 14.11 7.65 -1.63
C THR A 421 12.89 7.47 -2.54
N GLU A 422 12.35 6.24 -2.57
CA GLU A 422 11.23 5.84 -3.44
C GLU A 422 9.82 6.09 -2.86
N SER A 423 9.71 6.57 -1.61
CA SER A 423 8.42 6.82 -0.98
C SER A 423 8.32 8.17 -0.26
N PRO A 424 7.15 8.86 -0.31
CA PRO A 424 6.99 10.16 0.35
C PRO A 424 7.16 10.12 1.87
N GLN A 425 6.75 8.99 2.48
CA GLN A 425 6.88 8.77 3.92
C GLN A 425 8.35 8.59 4.31
N ALA A 426 9.09 7.75 3.58
CA ALA A 426 10.51 7.60 3.80
C ALA A 426 11.25 8.91 3.51
N LEU A 427 10.83 9.68 2.50
CA LEU A 427 11.45 10.96 2.15
C LEU A 427 11.27 11.98 3.28
N SER A 428 10.06 12.06 3.85
CA SER A 428 9.78 12.92 5.00
C SER A 428 10.60 12.52 6.23
N ARG A 429 10.75 11.22 6.48
CA ARG A 429 11.59 10.70 7.56
C ARG A 429 13.07 11.02 7.34
N LYS A 430 13.59 10.80 6.14
CA LYS A 430 14.98 11.13 5.77
C LYS A 430 15.26 12.62 5.86
N ALA A 431 14.30 13.47 5.50
CA ALA A 431 14.41 14.90 5.68
C ALA A 431 14.52 15.28 7.17
N GLN A 432 13.80 14.58 8.07
CA GLN A 432 13.96 14.79 9.50
C GLN A 432 15.32 14.28 10.01
N GLU A 433 15.72 13.07 9.63
CA GLU A 433 17.04 12.51 9.99
C GLU A 433 18.19 13.45 9.55
N MET A 434 18.03 14.14 8.41
CA MET A 434 18.99 15.12 7.93
C MET A 434 19.00 16.41 8.76
N LEU A 435 17.84 16.91 9.18
CA LEU A 435 17.77 18.06 10.08
C LEU A 435 18.42 17.74 11.43
N ASP A 436 18.13 16.57 11.99
CA ASP A 436 18.71 16.12 13.26
C ASP A 436 20.24 15.97 13.12
N ALA A 437 20.74 15.50 11.98
CA ALA A 437 22.16 15.40 11.68
C ALA A 437 22.84 16.77 11.57
N LEU A 438 22.20 17.75 10.92
CA LEU A 438 22.71 19.11 10.83
C LEU A 438 22.74 19.79 12.20
N GLU A 439 21.73 19.57 13.04
CA GLU A 439 21.70 20.09 14.41
C GLU A 439 22.79 19.45 15.28
N ALA A 440 22.97 18.13 15.20
CA ALA A 440 24.01 17.41 15.93
C ALA A 440 25.42 17.88 15.52
N ALA A 441 25.69 18.02 14.21
CA ALA A 441 26.98 18.51 13.71
C ALA A 441 27.26 19.95 14.16
N ASN A 442 26.26 20.84 14.02
CA ASN A 442 26.38 22.23 14.51
C ASN A 442 26.61 22.30 16.02
N SER A 443 25.91 21.46 16.81
CA SER A 443 26.08 21.41 18.26
C SER A 443 27.48 20.95 18.64
N GLN A 444 28.00 19.92 17.99
CA GLN A 444 29.35 19.41 18.24
C GLN A 444 30.42 20.45 17.91
N ILE A 445 30.32 21.10 16.75
CA ILE A 445 31.24 22.18 16.35
C ILE A 445 31.17 23.34 17.35
N GLY A 446 29.96 23.77 17.73
CA GLY A 446 29.76 24.82 18.72
C GLY A 446 30.38 24.48 20.08
N GLN A 447 30.22 23.23 20.54
CA GLN A 447 30.81 22.76 21.79
C GLN A 447 32.34 22.79 21.76
N GLU A 448 32.97 22.41 20.64
CA GLU A 448 34.44 22.49 20.50
C GLU A 448 34.94 23.94 20.50
N ILE A 449 34.22 24.85 19.83
CA ILE A 449 34.54 26.30 19.85
C ILE A 449 34.41 26.86 21.27
N ASP A 450 33.31 26.56 21.97
CA ASP A 450 33.07 27.05 23.32
C ASP A 450 34.11 26.47 24.30
N LEU A 451 34.49 25.21 24.14
CA LEU A 451 35.53 24.57 24.95
C LEU A 451 36.91 25.17 24.69
N PHE A 452 37.25 25.46 23.43
CA PHE A 452 38.51 26.12 23.08
C PHE A 452 38.59 27.52 23.68
N LYS A 453 37.53 28.32 23.57
CA LYS A 453 37.43 29.65 24.20
C LYS A 453 37.52 29.56 25.72
N ALA A 454 36.80 28.63 26.36
CA ALA A 454 36.88 28.41 27.79
C ALA A 454 38.30 28.04 28.23
N THR A 455 38.97 27.16 27.48
CA THR A 455 40.34 26.75 27.77
C THR A 455 41.30 27.93 27.67
N GLY A 456 41.15 28.80 26.67
CA GLY A 456 41.90 30.05 26.56
C GLY A 456 41.72 30.96 27.78
N LEU A 457 40.48 31.20 28.21
CA LEU A 457 40.18 32.02 29.39
C LEU A 457 40.70 31.40 30.70
N VAL A 458 40.61 30.07 30.84
CA VAL A 458 41.15 29.33 31.98
C VAL A 458 42.66 29.47 32.02
N ASN A 459 43.36 29.28 30.89
CA ASN A 459 44.82 29.45 30.82
C ASN A 459 45.25 30.90 31.11
N GLU A 460 44.47 31.90 30.68
CA GLU A 460 44.76 33.30 31.00
C GLU A 460 44.64 33.60 32.50
N ILE A 461 43.66 33.01 33.19
CA ILE A 461 43.36 33.32 34.60
C ILE A 461 44.07 32.38 35.59
N TYR A 462 44.32 31.13 35.21
CA TYR A 462 44.93 30.08 36.04
C TYR A 462 46.31 29.60 35.55
N GLY A 463 46.84 30.15 34.45
CA GLY A 463 48.04 29.64 33.75
C GLY A 463 49.25 29.37 34.66
N ASP A 464 49.60 30.32 35.52
CA ASP A 464 50.74 30.16 36.43
C ASP A 464 50.49 29.07 37.50
N ALA A 465 49.26 29.00 38.02
CA ALA A 465 48.86 27.98 39.01
C ALA A 465 48.77 26.57 38.39
N LEU A 466 48.39 26.48 37.11
CA LEU A 466 48.36 25.23 36.33
C LEU A 466 49.76 24.68 36.03
N GLN A 467 50.82 25.50 36.06
CA GLN A 467 52.19 25.05 35.87
C GLN A 467 52.88 24.57 37.16
N GLU A 468 52.50 25.11 38.33
CA GLU A 468 53.20 24.87 39.60
C GLU A 468 52.63 23.73 40.48
N GLY A 469 51.51 23.10 40.10
CA GLY A 469 50.98 21.97 40.88
C GLY A 469 49.60 21.42 40.49
N PHE A 470 48.85 22.12 39.64
CA PHE A 470 47.56 21.63 39.16
C PHE A 470 47.72 20.84 37.86
N GLY A 471 47.42 19.54 37.88
CA GLY A 471 47.49 18.73 36.66
C GLY A 471 46.51 19.20 35.56
N PRO A 472 46.81 18.92 34.27
CA PRO A 472 46.02 19.37 33.12
C PRO A 472 44.52 18.96 33.18
N GLN A 473 44.21 17.88 33.89
CA GLN A 473 42.84 17.37 34.08
C GLN A 473 41.92 18.34 34.85
N ILE A 474 42.47 19.16 35.75
CA ILE A 474 41.69 20.15 36.51
C ILE A 474 41.34 21.34 35.61
N GLY A 475 42.29 21.80 34.78
CA GLY A 475 42.05 22.87 33.79
C GLY A 475 40.93 22.50 32.81
N THR A 476 40.94 21.26 32.30
CA THR A 476 39.85 20.74 31.45
C THR A 476 38.52 20.69 32.20
N GLY A 477 38.52 20.28 33.48
CA GLY A 477 37.34 20.28 34.34
C GLY A 477 36.74 21.68 34.52
N ILE A 478 37.58 22.69 34.77
CA ILE A 478 37.16 24.10 34.91
C ILE A 478 36.60 24.63 33.59
N ALA A 479 37.23 24.30 32.45
CA ALA A 479 36.73 24.69 31.14
C ALA A 479 35.32 24.10 30.87
N HIS A 480 35.11 22.81 31.16
CA HIS A 480 33.78 22.19 31.06
C HIS A 480 32.75 22.78 32.04
N PHE A 481 33.17 23.16 33.24
CA PHE A 481 32.31 23.90 34.18
C PHE A 481 31.91 25.25 33.61
N LEU A 482 32.84 26.00 33.05
CA LEU A 482 32.61 27.33 32.49
C LEU A 482 31.64 27.30 31.30
N VAL A 483 31.82 26.34 30.39
CA VAL A 483 30.90 26.10 29.26
C VAL A 483 29.49 25.81 29.78
N ARG A 484 29.36 25.00 30.83
CA ARG A 484 28.06 24.64 31.41
C ARG A 484 27.34 25.81 32.10
N GLU A 485 28.06 26.62 32.87
CA GLU A 485 27.45 27.72 33.63
C GLU A 485 27.17 28.96 32.79
N THR A 486 28.00 29.24 31.78
CA THR A 486 27.94 30.53 31.06
C THR A 486 27.74 30.39 29.56
N GLY A 487 27.92 29.20 28.98
CA GLY A 487 27.99 29.01 27.53
C GLY A 487 29.12 29.78 26.84
N VAL A 488 29.99 30.47 27.60
CA VAL A 488 31.13 31.28 27.12
C VAL A 488 30.76 32.36 26.07
N ARG A 489 29.46 32.70 25.94
CA ARG A 489 28.99 33.71 24.98
C ARG A 489 29.19 35.14 25.47
N ASP A 490 29.17 35.33 26.80
CA ASP A 490 29.52 36.58 27.46
C ASP A 490 30.86 36.41 28.18
N GLU A 491 31.92 36.88 27.53
CA GLU A 491 33.29 36.78 28.03
C GLU A 491 33.46 37.49 29.39
N LYS A 492 32.72 38.57 29.64
CA LYS A 492 32.79 39.31 30.90
C LYS A 492 32.18 38.50 32.04
N ALA A 493 31.03 37.88 31.81
CA ALA A 493 30.41 36.97 32.77
C ALA A 493 31.26 35.72 33.01
N ALA A 494 31.88 35.17 31.97
CA ALA A 494 32.78 34.03 32.07
C ALA A 494 34.05 34.37 32.89
N ARG A 495 34.69 35.51 32.64
CA ARG A 495 35.85 36.00 33.40
C ARG A 495 35.50 36.23 34.87
N GLU A 496 34.35 36.83 35.16
CA GLU A 496 33.88 37.04 36.53
C GLU A 496 33.61 35.70 37.24
N THR A 497 32.99 34.74 36.55
CA THR A 497 32.74 33.38 37.07
C THR A 497 34.06 32.67 37.39
N LEU A 498 35.06 32.75 36.51
CA LEU A 498 36.39 32.18 36.75
C LEU A 498 37.13 32.86 37.90
N ARG A 499 37.02 34.19 38.01
CA ARG A 499 37.60 34.96 39.11
C ARG A 499 36.96 34.56 40.45
N GLN A 500 35.64 34.49 40.51
CA GLN A 500 34.90 34.06 41.69
C GLN A 500 35.23 32.63 42.11
N LEU A 501 35.42 31.74 41.13
CA LEU A 501 35.90 30.38 41.38
C LEU A 501 37.32 30.41 41.97
N ARG A 502 38.22 31.24 41.44
CA ARG A 502 39.63 31.35 41.87
C ARG A 502 39.77 31.85 43.31
N GLU A 503 38.83 32.67 43.77
CA GLU A 503 38.80 33.19 45.15
C GLU A 503 38.43 32.13 46.21
N LEU A 504 38.00 30.92 45.80
CA LEU A 504 37.67 29.82 46.71
C LEU A 504 38.89 28.96 47.06
N PRO A 505 38.93 28.29 48.22
CA PRO A 505 39.93 27.26 48.51
C PRO A 505 39.84 26.08 47.53
N GLU A 506 40.97 25.41 47.26
CA GLU A 506 41.08 24.36 46.24
C GLU A 506 40.07 23.21 46.42
N ASP A 507 39.85 22.76 47.66
CA ASP A 507 38.88 21.70 47.97
C ASP A 507 37.44 22.12 47.63
N VAL A 508 37.12 23.40 47.80
CA VAL A 508 35.81 23.97 47.48
C VAL A 508 35.69 24.22 45.97
N GLN A 509 36.75 24.68 45.30
CA GLN A 509 36.78 24.82 43.84
C GLN A 509 36.46 23.49 43.15
N MET A 510 37.12 22.41 43.58
CA MET A 510 36.91 21.08 42.99
C MET A 510 35.48 20.55 43.20
N ARG A 511 34.84 20.88 44.33
CA ARG A 511 33.43 20.57 44.57
C ARG A 511 32.50 21.36 43.65
N VAL A 512 32.84 22.61 43.31
CA VAL A 512 32.07 23.42 42.36
C VAL A 512 32.24 22.89 40.93
N VAL A 513 33.48 22.61 40.52
CA VAL A 513 33.80 22.07 39.18
C VAL A 513 33.14 20.71 38.94
N ARG A 514 33.08 19.85 39.96
CA ARG A 514 32.39 18.54 39.89
C ARG A 514 30.86 18.65 39.99
N GLY A 515 30.33 19.81 40.38
CA GLY A 515 28.89 20.05 40.55
C GLY A 515 28.31 19.65 41.91
N ASP A 516 29.15 19.36 42.91
CA ASP A 516 28.74 19.00 44.27
C ASP A 516 28.15 20.19 45.04
N ILE A 517 28.57 21.41 44.70
CA ILE A 517 28.06 22.68 45.25
C ILE A 517 27.98 23.71 44.13
N ARG A 518 26.92 24.54 44.09
CA ARG A 518 26.85 25.67 43.15
C ARG A 518 27.80 26.81 43.55
N LEU A 519 28.34 27.53 42.57
CA LEU A 519 29.33 28.59 42.80
C LEU A 519 28.86 29.68 43.80
N ALA A 520 27.65 30.22 43.62
CA ALA A 520 27.13 31.27 44.51
C ALA A 520 27.03 30.85 46.00
N PRO A 521 26.48 29.65 46.34
CA PRO A 521 26.55 29.10 47.69
C PRO A 521 27.97 28.89 48.23
N ALA A 522 28.90 28.41 47.41
CA ALA A 522 30.30 28.22 47.81
C ALA A 522 30.96 29.54 48.24
N ILE A 523 30.71 30.62 47.48
CA ILE A 523 31.20 31.97 47.81
C ILE A 523 30.59 32.48 49.12
N LYS A 524 29.28 32.27 49.35
CA LYS A 524 28.60 32.70 50.59
C LYS A 524 29.23 32.01 51.81
N ILE A 525 29.39 30.69 51.76
CA ILE A 525 29.99 29.88 52.83
C ILE A 525 31.44 30.33 53.11
N GLN A 526 32.22 30.62 52.07
CA GLN A 526 33.61 31.05 52.25
C GLN A 526 33.72 32.46 52.84
N ARG A 527 32.87 33.39 52.41
CA ARG A 527 32.81 34.75 53.01
C ARG A 527 32.37 34.71 54.48
N GLU A 528 31.45 33.80 54.84
CA GLU A 528 31.02 33.58 56.22
C GLU A 528 32.14 32.96 57.07
N ARG A 529 32.91 32.00 56.53
CA ARG A 529 34.09 31.43 57.19
C ARG A 529 35.21 32.45 57.40
N ALA A 530 35.50 33.30 56.41
CA ALA A 530 36.52 34.34 56.52
C ALA A 530 36.17 35.42 57.56
N ARG A 531 34.87 35.71 57.76
CA ARG A 531 34.38 36.58 58.84
C ARG A 531 34.60 35.99 60.24
N ILE A 532 34.76 34.67 60.34
CA ILE A 532 35.06 33.95 61.58
C ILE A 532 36.56 33.61 61.57
N SER A 533 37.43 34.62 61.64
CA SER A 533 38.85 34.37 61.94
C SER A 533 38.98 33.97 63.42
N PRO A 534 39.72 32.90 63.78
CA PRO A 534 39.90 32.53 65.17
C PRO A 534 40.87 33.51 65.84
N SER A 535 40.44 34.17 66.92
CA SER A 535 41.39 34.77 67.88
C SER A 535 42.26 33.65 68.48
N PRO A 536 43.53 33.90 68.83
CA PRO A 536 44.40 32.89 69.39
C PRO A 536 43.88 32.52 70.79
N VAL A 537 43.25 31.36 70.92
CA VAL A 537 42.80 30.84 72.22
C VAL A 537 43.84 29.85 72.71
N SER A 538 44.49 30.25 73.79
CA SER A 538 45.18 29.40 74.74
C SER A 538 44.32 28.21 75.14
N VAL A 539 44.88 27.01 74.99
CA VAL A 539 44.36 25.74 75.53
C VAL A 539 44.21 25.92 77.05
N PRO A 540 43.05 25.59 77.68
CA PRO A 540 42.87 24.21 78.13
C PRO A 540 41.45 23.63 78.18
N ARG A 541 41.43 22.31 77.93
CA ARG A 541 40.55 21.23 78.43
C ARG A 541 39.05 21.23 78.10
N ALA A 542 38.67 20.14 77.42
CA ALA A 542 37.36 19.49 77.35
C ALA A 542 36.84 19.05 78.76
N PRO A 543 35.58 18.57 78.93
CA PRO A 543 34.59 18.22 77.90
C PRO A 543 33.16 18.79 78.11
N GLN A 544 32.40 18.56 77.05
CA GLN A 544 31.01 18.91 76.76
C GLN A 544 29.98 18.48 77.82
N THR A 545 28.94 19.31 78.00
CA THR A 545 27.52 18.87 77.89
C THR A 545 26.62 20.05 77.47
N LYS A 546 25.70 19.75 76.54
CA LYS A 546 24.61 20.50 75.86
C LYS A 546 23.77 21.45 76.78
N PRO A 547 22.95 22.43 76.29
CA PRO A 547 22.09 22.32 75.09
C PRO A 547 21.81 23.58 74.24
N GLN A 548 21.13 23.30 73.12
CA GLN A 548 20.56 24.20 72.11
C GLN A 548 19.77 25.40 72.67
N ALA A 549 19.95 26.55 72.02
CA ALA A 549 18.91 27.54 71.71
C ALA A 549 19.37 28.30 70.44
N ALA A 550 18.83 27.94 69.27
CA ALA A 550 17.70 28.58 68.60
C ALA A 550 18.09 29.91 67.90
N ILE A 551 18.22 29.82 66.57
CA ILE A 551 18.55 30.88 65.60
C ILE A 551 17.23 31.56 65.14
N PRO A 552 17.21 32.88 64.85
CA PRO A 552 15.99 33.58 64.43
C PRO A 552 15.60 33.25 62.98
N ALA A 553 14.28 33.10 62.77
CA ALA A 553 13.64 32.49 61.61
C ALA A 553 13.26 33.49 60.50
N ILE A 554 14.23 33.98 59.71
CA ILE A 554 13.93 34.92 58.60
C ILE A 554 14.45 34.44 57.22
N GLU A 555 15.34 33.45 57.13
CA GLU A 555 15.70 32.84 55.83
C GLU A 555 14.79 31.66 55.42
N GLU A 556 13.87 31.23 56.28
CA GLU A 556 13.07 30.04 56.03
C GLU A 556 11.85 30.30 55.14
N GLU A 557 11.18 31.46 55.22
CA GLU A 557 9.87 31.66 54.57
C GLU A 557 9.95 31.72 53.03
N VAL A 558 10.98 32.36 52.45
CA VAL A 558 11.18 32.48 50.98
C VAL A 558 11.77 31.19 50.37
N LEU A 559 12.60 30.46 51.13
CA LEU A 559 13.10 29.14 50.74
C LEU A 559 12.04 28.04 50.92
N LEU A 560 11.18 28.16 51.94
CA LEU A 560 10.01 27.30 52.16
C LEU A 560 8.97 27.53 51.08
N ASP A 561 8.72 28.75 50.60
CA ASP A 561 7.68 28.98 49.59
C ASP A 561 8.12 28.51 48.19
N ARG A 562 9.43 28.62 47.86
CA ARG A 562 9.99 28.08 46.62
C ARG A 562 10.15 26.56 46.65
N ARG A 563 10.58 25.98 47.79
CA ARG A 563 10.57 24.52 48.01
C ARG A 563 9.16 23.96 48.09
N ALA A 564 8.21 24.67 48.71
CA ALA A 564 6.81 24.27 48.76
C ALA A 564 6.12 24.44 47.41
N SER A 565 6.55 25.38 46.56
CA SER A 565 6.08 25.50 45.17
C SER A 565 6.64 24.40 44.29
N GLU A 566 7.94 24.09 44.38
CA GLU A 566 8.53 22.93 43.68
C GLU A 566 8.02 21.60 44.22
N GLU A 567 7.80 21.45 45.53
CA GLU A 567 7.15 20.29 46.12
C GLU A 567 5.68 20.22 45.72
N ARG A 568 4.95 21.34 45.66
CA ARG A 568 3.58 21.35 45.12
C ARG A 568 3.55 20.99 43.65
N ARG A 569 4.53 21.43 42.85
CA ARG A 569 4.64 21.09 41.42
C ARG A 569 5.06 19.62 41.22
N LYS A 570 5.97 19.10 42.04
CA LYS A 570 6.36 17.68 42.05
C LYS A 570 5.24 16.79 42.59
N ARG A 571 4.54 17.19 43.65
CA ARG A 571 3.34 16.49 44.15
C ARG A 571 2.21 16.56 43.14
N PHE A 572 1.97 17.69 42.50
CA PHE A 572 0.97 17.81 41.43
C PHE A 572 1.33 16.91 40.23
N ASN A 573 2.58 16.92 39.77
CA ASN A 573 3.03 16.05 38.69
C ASN A 573 3.00 14.56 39.11
N ASN A 574 3.38 14.22 40.34
CA ASN A 574 3.30 12.86 40.86
C ASN A 574 1.85 12.42 41.06
N GLU A 575 0.96 13.26 41.58
CA GLU A 575 -0.46 12.96 41.69
C GLU A 575 -1.10 12.82 40.32
N HIS A 576 -0.70 13.63 39.34
CA HIS A 576 -1.21 13.54 37.98
C HIS A 576 -0.69 12.28 37.26
N LEU A 577 0.57 11.91 37.49
CA LEU A 577 1.15 10.66 37.01
C LEU A 577 0.51 9.46 37.72
N GLN A 578 0.31 9.53 39.03
CA GLN A 578 -0.29 8.46 39.83
C GLN A 578 -1.77 8.28 39.48
N ARG A 579 -2.54 9.36 39.26
CA ARG A 579 -3.90 9.27 38.70
C ARG A 579 -3.91 8.69 37.29
N ALA A 580 -2.95 9.06 36.43
CA ALA A 580 -2.83 8.49 35.10
C ALA A 580 -2.51 6.98 35.15
N LEU A 581 -1.62 6.56 36.05
CA LEU A 581 -1.24 5.16 36.26
C LEU A 581 -2.37 4.35 36.92
N THR A 582 -3.10 4.91 37.89
CA THR A 582 -4.28 4.27 38.51
C THR A 582 -5.42 4.14 37.50
N SER A 583 -5.65 5.14 36.64
CA SER A 583 -6.60 5.01 35.53
C SER A 583 -6.16 3.94 34.54
N LEU A 584 -4.87 3.84 34.23
CA LEU A 584 -4.35 2.81 33.33
C LEU A 584 -4.48 1.41 33.93
N ALA A 585 -4.23 1.26 35.23
CA ALA A 585 -4.39 0.00 35.96
C ALA A 585 -5.87 -0.43 36.01
N SER A 586 -6.79 0.49 36.26
CA SER A 586 -8.23 0.20 36.23
C SER A 586 -8.73 -0.17 34.84
N ASP A 587 -8.24 0.51 33.79
CA ASP A 587 -8.57 0.15 32.40
C ASP A 587 -8.02 -1.24 32.05
N LEU A 588 -6.80 -1.57 32.52
CA LEU A 588 -6.20 -2.90 32.36
C LEU A 588 -6.97 -3.99 33.12
N GLU A 589 -7.44 -3.73 34.33
CA GLU A 589 -8.27 -4.65 35.12
C GLU A 589 -9.64 -4.93 34.46
N SER A 590 -10.14 -4.01 33.64
CA SER A 590 -11.38 -4.21 32.87
C SER A 590 -11.23 -5.11 31.64
N ILE A 591 -10.00 -5.50 31.28
CA ILE A 591 -9.73 -6.36 30.13
C ILE A 591 -9.82 -7.82 30.57
N ASP A 592 -10.97 -8.43 30.32
CA ASP A 592 -11.14 -9.87 30.55
C ASP A 592 -10.59 -10.68 29.36
N LEU A 593 -9.41 -11.26 29.56
CA LEU A 593 -8.70 -12.07 28.57
C LEU A 593 -9.11 -13.56 28.61
N THR A 594 -10.05 -13.95 29.47
CA THR A 594 -10.42 -15.37 29.65
C THR A 594 -11.55 -15.84 28.73
N HIS A 595 -12.18 -14.94 27.98
CA HIS A 595 -13.20 -15.27 26.98
C HIS A 595 -12.56 -15.68 25.64
N ALA A 596 -13.13 -16.71 24.99
CA ALA A 596 -12.63 -17.24 23.71
C ALA A 596 -12.69 -16.23 22.55
N GLU A 597 -13.51 -15.18 22.69
CA GLU A 597 -13.56 -14.01 21.82
C GLU A 597 -13.45 -12.75 22.70
N LEU A 598 -12.55 -11.84 22.35
CA LEU A 598 -12.45 -10.53 23.00
C LEU A 598 -13.71 -9.71 22.71
N LEU A 599 -14.48 -9.40 23.74
CA LEU A 599 -15.67 -8.55 23.61
C LEU A 599 -15.27 -7.15 23.12
N PHE A 600 -16.17 -6.49 22.38
CA PHE A 600 -15.96 -5.15 21.82
C PHE A 600 -15.53 -4.12 22.88
N GLU A 601 -16.02 -4.26 24.12
CA GLU A 601 -15.64 -3.38 25.24
C GLU A 601 -14.19 -3.59 25.67
N SER A 602 -13.70 -4.83 25.65
CA SER A 602 -12.30 -5.17 25.94
C SER A 602 -11.36 -4.71 24.83
N GLU A 603 -11.75 -4.81 23.56
CA GLU A 603 -10.97 -4.22 22.45
C GLU A 603 -10.82 -2.70 22.59
N LYS A 604 -11.90 -2.02 22.97
CA LYS A 604 -11.92 -0.57 23.18
C LYS A 604 -11.07 -0.15 24.39
N ALA A 605 -11.08 -0.95 25.46
CA ALA A 605 -10.23 -0.75 26.62
C ALA A 605 -8.74 -0.91 26.25
N ILE A 606 -8.37 -1.95 25.49
CA ILE A 606 -6.99 -2.17 25.02
C ILE A 606 -6.50 -1.01 24.15
N ASP A 607 -7.28 -0.55 23.17
CA ASP A 607 -6.90 0.58 22.32
C ASP A 607 -6.75 1.88 23.14
N THR A 608 -7.60 2.09 24.15
CA THR A 608 -7.50 3.22 25.07
C THR A 608 -6.22 3.17 25.90
N VAL A 609 -5.85 2.00 26.42
CA VAL A 609 -4.59 1.78 27.15
C VAL A 609 -3.38 2.03 26.26
N LEU A 610 -3.36 1.50 25.03
CA LEU A 610 -2.25 1.69 24.08
C LEU A 610 -2.04 3.17 23.71
N ARG A 611 -3.13 3.92 23.49
CA ARG A 611 -3.03 5.37 23.24
C ARG A 611 -2.55 6.15 24.46
N LYS A 612 -2.95 5.76 25.67
CA LYS A 612 -2.50 6.40 26.92
C LYS A 612 -1.01 6.11 27.17
N LEU A 613 -0.54 4.89 26.94
CA LEU A 613 0.87 4.52 27.02
C LEU A 613 1.73 5.30 26.01
N GLY A 614 1.25 5.45 24.77
CA GLY A 614 1.92 6.25 23.73
C GLY A 614 2.06 7.73 24.11
N LYS A 615 1.06 8.32 24.78
CA LYS A 615 1.14 9.71 25.28
C LYS A 615 2.11 9.89 26.44
N LEU A 616 2.31 8.84 27.24
CA LEU A 616 3.28 8.83 28.35
C LEU A 616 4.72 8.52 27.89
N ARG A 617 4.96 8.34 26.58
CA ARG A 617 6.26 8.02 25.97
C ARG A 617 6.92 6.74 26.53
N PHE A 618 6.12 5.76 26.92
CA PHE A 618 6.62 4.41 27.15
C PHE A 618 6.67 3.69 25.80
N ASP A 619 7.88 3.55 25.23
CA ASP A 619 8.10 2.88 23.95
C ASP A 619 7.93 1.36 24.10
N TYR A 620 6.79 0.83 23.61
CA TYR A 620 6.58 -0.61 23.40
C TYR A 620 5.99 -0.89 22.00
N PRO A 621 6.75 -0.66 20.91
CA PRO A 621 6.29 -0.87 19.54
C PRO A 621 5.83 -2.31 19.29
N ASP A 622 6.45 -3.27 19.95
CA ASP A 622 6.18 -4.70 19.76
C ASP A 622 4.82 -5.12 20.31
N LEU A 623 4.30 -4.43 21.33
CA LEU A 623 3.01 -4.73 21.96
C LEU A 623 1.84 -4.24 21.11
N VAL A 624 2.00 -3.08 20.47
CA VAL A 624 1.04 -2.56 19.47
C VAL A 624 0.99 -3.48 18.25
N ARG A 625 2.16 -3.91 17.77
CA ARG A 625 2.25 -4.82 16.63
C ARG A 625 1.64 -6.20 16.95
N ALA A 626 1.97 -6.75 18.12
CA ALA A 626 1.39 -8.01 18.59
C ALA A 626 -0.14 -7.96 18.73
N PHE A 627 -0.72 -6.83 19.17
CA PHE A 627 -2.17 -6.66 19.25
C PHE A 627 -2.84 -6.65 17.86
N TYR A 628 -2.30 -5.90 16.89
CA TYR A 628 -2.85 -5.88 15.53
C TYR A 628 -2.65 -7.21 14.79
N ASP A 629 -1.54 -7.90 15.04
CA ASP A 629 -1.28 -9.22 14.50
C ASP A 629 -2.21 -10.27 15.11
N TYR A 630 -2.44 -10.22 16.43
CA TYR A 630 -3.46 -11.04 17.12
C TYR A 630 -4.86 -10.76 16.57
N LYS A 631 -5.27 -9.48 16.42
CA LYS A 631 -6.57 -9.12 15.84
C LYS A 631 -6.78 -9.70 14.45
N ARG A 632 -5.78 -9.57 13.57
CA ARG A 632 -5.84 -10.16 12.22
C ARG A 632 -5.91 -11.68 12.25
N GLN A 633 -5.22 -12.31 13.19
CA GLN A 633 -5.23 -13.76 13.32
C GLN A 633 -6.60 -14.25 13.83
N THR A 634 -7.17 -13.60 14.85
CA THR A 634 -8.50 -13.93 15.37
C THR A 634 -9.60 -13.67 14.34
N GLU A 635 -9.53 -12.59 13.55
CA GLU A 635 -10.45 -12.36 12.44
C GLU A 635 -10.40 -13.53 11.43
N ARG A 636 -9.19 -13.97 11.05
CA ARG A 636 -9.01 -15.12 10.15
C ARG A 636 -9.55 -16.41 10.73
N ASP A 637 -9.32 -16.66 12.01
CA ASP A 637 -9.77 -17.88 12.69
C ASP A 637 -11.30 -17.88 12.87
N VAL A 638 -11.93 -16.72 13.12
CA VAL A 638 -13.41 -16.56 13.13
C VAL A 638 -14.00 -16.79 11.74
N TYR A 639 -13.38 -16.27 10.68
CA TYR A 639 -13.82 -16.55 9.31
C TYR A 639 -13.71 -18.05 8.98
N ALA A 640 -12.61 -18.71 9.40
CA ALA A 640 -12.43 -20.14 9.21
C ALA A 640 -13.42 -20.98 10.04
N ALA A 641 -13.72 -20.56 11.27
CA ALA A 641 -14.71 -21.22 12.12
C ALA A 641 -16.14 -21.06 11.57
N LYS A 642 -16.52 -19.86 11.08
CA LYS A 642 -17.80 -19.64 10.40
C LYS A 642 -17.94 -20.52 9.16
N ALA A 643 -16.90 -20.61 8.34
CA ALA A 643 -16.91 -21.50 7.17
C ALA A 643 -17.12 -22.98 7.56
N ARG A 644 -16.50 -23.45 8.65
CA ARG A 644 -16.71 -24.82 9.17
C ARG A 644 -18.09 -25.05 9.77
N VAL A 645 -18.69 -24.03 10.39
CA VAL A 645 -20.07 -24.10 10.90
C VAL A 645 -21.06 -24.16 9.74
N GLU A 646 -20.86 -23.36 8.69
CA GLU A 646 -21.66 -23.41 7.46
C GLU A 646 -21.55 -24.78 6.77
N GLU A 647 -20.33 -25.34 6.67
CA GLU A 647 -20.08 -26.68 6.14
C GLU A 647 -20.84 -27.76 6.93
N ARG A 648 -20.79 -27.72 8.26
CA ARG A 648 -21.55 -28.64 9.11
C ARG A 648 -23.07 -28.45 9.04
N GLN A 649 -23.56 -27.22 8.85
CA GLN A 649 -24.98 -26.97 8.63
C GLN A 649 -25.45 -27.53 7.27
N GLU A 650 -24.62 -27.42 6.23
CA GLU A 650 -24.90 -28.03 4.93
C GLU A 650 -24.88 -29.57 5.00
N GLU A 651 -23.97 -30.18 5.78
CA GLU A 651 -23.95 -31.62 6.04
C GLU A 651 -25.19 -32.08 6.82
N ALA A 652 -25.56 -31.37 7.89
CA ALA A 652 -26.76 -31.69 8.68
C ALA A 652 -28.05 -31.57 7.84
N ALA A 653 -28.11 -30.59 6.92
CA ALA A 653 -29.22 -30.42 5.98
C ALA A 653 -29.27 -31.54 4.90
N LYS A 654 -28.13 -32.15 4.58
CA LYS A 654 -28.07 -33.34 3.72
C LYS A 654 -28.52 -34.60 4.47
N ASP A 655 -28.10 -34.78 5.72
CA ASP A 655 -28.53 -35.91 6.55
C ASP A 655 -30.04 -35.92 6.86
N THR A 656 -30.65 -34.76 7.06
CA THR A 656 -32.12 -34.65 7.23
C THR A 656 -32.90 -34.97 5.96
N ARG A 657 -32.32 -34.76 4.77
CA ARG A 657 -32.91 -35.16 3.48
C ARG A 657 -32.70 -36.63 3.14
N THR A 658 -31.84 -37.34 3.87
CA THR A 658 -31.58 -38.78 3.67
C THR A 658 -32.41 -39.65 4.62
N ARG A 659 -33.13 -39.04 5.58
CA ARG A 659 -34.05 -39.68 6.52
C ARG A 659 -35.53 -39.35 6.28
N GLN A 660 -35.86 -38.64 5.21
CA GLN A 660 -37.20 -38.57 4.61
C GLN A 660 -37.21 -39.43 3.36
#